data_AF-A0A4U0W534-F1
#
_entry.id   AF-A0A4U0W534-F1
#
_cell.length_a   1.000
_cell.length_b   1.000
_cell.length_c   1.000
_cell.angle_alpha   90.00
_cell.angle_beta   90.00
_cell.angle_gamma   90.00
#
_symmetry.space_group_name_H-M   'P 1'
#
loop_
_entity.id
_entity.type
_entity.pdbx_description
1 polymer ?
#
loop_
_entity_poly.entity_id
_entity_poly.type
_entity_poly.pdbx_seq_one_letter_code
_entity_poly.pdbx_strand_id
1 'polypeptide(L)'
;MSRQTQRNLGQRPADGTTTYDDEIERNQPHHAAADDNPQAERLADARDANERTALLGSSTSRDYRTEAARDRRALAEAGHPEERKRPWSLKFDLALAFALLLANGYFLVTSLISFNTPFVANTGLPPHRGSLGLPVWSSFLGCTLNSAALFSFVFPHESPLLAFYTAVATAICALVTLILSVSVTQLRVVEGPLSFVTISLLIVSALHAALSAALTDRYAPILDPPAELDPDYEPDRGCWASCRRGMRSLLGFLGISLPLAAAHVGVMAAAILLMINVIIRSVDASVEQPGQRWKVEPWLWSRQFFPELNRGLLQSKGREYRVHLACRGVGLEDPPSFQATAAPVNSTIKPLERGSVRRTILVEGERGVPANHDAEWVLRMLKDGELKSGDVEIRVCYWDRPGYGLSDASSTSAGPHVVSALTQALTVSGEMARLQPPPGLESAAEEDDLTNDGIRPPSPLARSGFILVSRGHATGLTSLFAAIHPRLVHSFLYLSPVSPATHDLSPPRSRFLAVPHFFTRTLPAIYTELGVGRLWYALKGVPRRRRVFAYEGEHISGLIERAAVQERYEDERGRESDAARAWERRRGRYPTRPTVVLGKGAEGDGGKKFVEDVVGDGLQEWDVKWSGGKAGCGRGGDVDRKCREAIKGLLQLD
;
A
#
# COMPACT_ATOMS: atom_id res chain seq x y z
N MET A 1 -34.06 68.33 3.11
CA MET A 1 -32.90 68.49 2.21
C MET A 1 -33.25 67.75 0.91
N SER A 2 -33.77 68.38 -0.16
CA SER A 2 -33.08 69.26 -1.14
C SER A 2 -31.82 68.60 -1.73
N ARG A 3 -31.59 68.46 -3.04
CA ARG A 3 -32.13 69.10 -4.28
C ARG A 3 -32.30 67.98 -5.36
N GLN A 4 -33.20 67.98 -6.34
CA GLN A 4 -33.54 68.92 -7.41
C GLN A 4 -32.38 69.33 -8.36
N THR A 5 -32.34 68.73 -9.56
CA THR A 5 -31.81 69.40 -10.77
C THR A 5 -32.49 68.86 -12.04
N GLN A 6 -33.19 69.72 -12.78
CA GLN A 6 -33.54 69.53 -14.20
C GLN A 6 -32.51 70.26 -15.08
N ARG A 7 -32.32 69.83 -16.34
CA ARG A 7 -32.34 70.72 -17.54
C ARG A 7 -32.08 69.98 -18.86
N ASN A 8 -32.98 70.26 -19.82
CA ASN A 8 -32.79 70.65 -21.23
C ASN A 8 -32.05 69.70 -22.20
N LEU A 9 -32.67 69.24 -23.30
CA LEU A 9 -33.08 69.95 -24.53
C LEU A 9 -31.90 70.44 -25.40
N GLY A 10 -31.78 69.85 -26.60
CA GLY A 10 -30.89 70.24 -27.70
C GLY A 10 -31.34 69.57 -29.01
N GLN A 11 -31.27 70.29 -30.14
CA GLN A 11 -31.94 69.93 -31.41
C GLN A 11 -31.01 69.29 -32.47
N ARG A 12 -31.65 68.72 -33.51
CA ARG A 12 -31.19 68.38 -34.89
C ARG A 12 -30.30 69.47 -35.56
N PRO A 13 -29.66 69.25 -36.75
CA PRO A 13 -29.89 68.25 -37.83
C PRO A 13 -28.61 67.40 -38.14
N ALA A 14 -28.29 66.80 -39.30
CA ALA A 14 -28.84 66.81 -40.68
C ALA A 14 -28.48 65.54 -41.52
N ASP A 15 -29.22 65.36 -42.61
CA ASP A 15 -28.95 64.84 -43.98
C ASP A 15 -27.95 63.70 -44.31
N GLY A 16 -28.35 62.88 -45.30
CA GLY A 16 -27.56 61.79 -45.88
C GLY A 16 -28.32 60.93 -46.89
N THR A 17 -28.99 61.53 -47.88
CA THR A 17 -29.72 60.82 -48.95
C THR A 17 -28.83 60.43 -50.12
N THR A 18 -28.87 59.16 -50.53
CA THR A 18 -28.60 58.74 -51.92
C THR A 18 -29.57 57.63 -52.33
N THR A 19 -30.54 58.00 -53.15
CA THR A 19 -31.35 57.13 -54.01
C THR A 19 -30.54 56.68 -55.23
N TYR A 20 -30.77 55.47 -55.73
CA TYR A 20 -30.81 55.20 -57.17
C TYR A 20 -31.59 53.90 -57.42
N ASP A 21 -32.77 54.05 -58.03
CA ASP A 21 -33.58 52.97 -58.61
C ASP A 21 -32.96 52.54 -59.96
N ASP A 22 -33.06 51.27 -60.33
CA ASP A 22 -33.81 50.70 -61.48
C ASP A 22 -32.81 49.75 -62.21
N GLU A 23 -33.15 48.68 -62.94
CA GLU A 23 -34.39 48.31 -63.63
C GLU A 23 -34.48 46.76 -63.74
N ILE A 24 -35.62 46.20 -63.32
CA ILE A 24 -36.49 45.26 -64.04
C ILE A 24 -35.89 44.51 -65.28
N GLU A 25 -35.80 43.16 -65.25
CA GLU A 25 -36.62 42.27 -66.11
C GLU A 25 -36.41 40.74 -65.91
N ARG A 26 -37.54 40.01 -65.94
CA ARG A 26 -37.78 38.61 -66.40
C ARG A 26 -36.85 37.48 -65.91
N ASN A 27 -37.41 36.59 -65.07
CA ASN A 27 -37.71 35.21 -65.47
C ASN A 27 -38.55 34.43 -64.42
N GLN A 28 -39.74 34.01 -64.83
CA GLN A 28 -40.45 32.81 -64.34
C GLN A 28 -40.52 31.81 -65.53
N PRO A 29 -40.82 30.50 -65.35
CA PRO A 29 -41.26 29.81 -64.14
C PRO A 29 -40.47 28.52 -63.81
N HIS A 30 -40.78 27.86 -62.68
CA HIS A 30 -41.31 26.48 -62.64
C HIS A 30 -41.60 26.02 -61.20
N HIS A 31 -42.74 25.37 -60.98
CA HIS A 31 -43.18 24.84 -59.68
C HIS A 31 -42.53 23.50 -59.32
N ALA A 32 -42.29 23.26 -58.03
CA ALA A 32 -42.37 21.92 -57.43
C ALA A 32 -42.72 22.01 -55.92
N ALA A 33 -43.93 21.55 -55.58
CA ALA A 33 -44.41 21.07 -54.28
C ALA A 33 -43.88 21.73 -52.97
N ALA A 34 -44.70 22.63 -52.41
CA ALA A 34 -44.87 22.69 -50.96
C ALA A 34 -46.03 21.76 -50.58
N ASP A 35 -45.85 20.90 -49.57
CA ASP A 35 -46.95 20.13 -48.96
C ASP A 35 -47.76 21.05 -48.04
N ASP A 36 -48.61 21.90 -48.63
CA ASP A 36 -49.67 22.59 -47.91
C ASP A 36 -50.66 21.55 -47.42
N ASN A 37 -50.61 21.20 -46.13
CA ASN A 37 -51.62 20.36 -45.50
C ASN A 37 -52.75 21.22 -44.92
N PRO A 38 -53.90 21.40 -45.60
CA PRO A 38 -55.00 22.23 -45.12
C PRO A 38 -55.69 21.68 -43.87
N GLN A 39 -55.32 20.49 -43.36
CA GLN A 39 -55.73 20.05 -42.02
C GLN A 39 -54.95 20.77 -40.91
N ALA A 40 -53.70 21.19 -41.13
CA ALA A 40 -52.87 21.82 -40.09
C ALA A 40 -53.41 23.20 -39.69
N GLU A 41 -53.72 24.06 -40.67
CA GLU A 41 -54.38 25.35 -40.42
C GLU A 41 -55.78 25.17 -39.79
N ARG A 42 -56.60 24.24 -40.30
CA ARG A 42 -57.93 23.96 -39.72
C ARG A 42 -57.87 23.44 -38.28
N LEU A 43 -56.80 22.71 -37.92
CA LEU A 43 -56.58 22.26 -36.55
C LEU A 43 -56.08 23.40 -35.64
N ALA A 44 -55.34 24.38 -36.17
CA ALA A 44 -54.97 25.59 -35.45
C ALA A 44 -56.20 26.49 -35.18
N ASP A 45 -57.00 26.77 -36.21
CA ASP A 45 -58.24 27.55 -36.08
C ASP A 45 -59.26 26.88 -35.13
N ALA A 46 -59.37 25.55 -35.18
CA ALA A 46 -60.21 24.80 -34.23
C ALA A 46 -59.70 24.87 -32.78
N ARG A 47 -58.39 25.09 -32.58
CA ARG A 47 -57.77 25.22 -31.25
C ARG A 47 -58.07 26.60 -30.65
N ASP A 48 -57.90 27.66 -31.42
CA ASP A 48 -58.25 29.03 -31.02
C ASP A 48 -59.76 29.20 -30.76
N ALA A 49 -60.61 28.52 -31.54
CA ALA A 49 -62.05 28.48 -31.31
C ALA A 49 -62.43 27.74 -30.00
N ASN A 50 -61.72 26.65 -29.67
CA ASN A 50 -61.91 25.92 -28.41
C ASN A 50 -61.38 26.68 -27.19
N GLU A 51 -60.25 27.39 -27.28
CA GLU A 51 -59.72 28.18 -26.16
C GLU A 51 -60.63 29.39 -25.84
N ARG A 52 -61.21 30.05 -26.86
CA ARG A 52 -62.18 31.13 -26.65
C ARG A 52 -63.52 30.67 -26.08
N THR A 53 -63.94 29.44 -26.35
CA THR A 53 -65.16 28.87 -25.76
C THR A 53 -64.92 28.26 -24.38
N ALA A 54 -63.72 27.81 -24.05
CA ALA A 54 -63.35 27.32 -22.72
C ALA A 54 -63.42 28.39 -21.62
N LEU A 55 -63.27 29.68 -21.96
CA LEU A 55 -63.42 30.81 -21.03
C LEU A 55 -64.90 31.12 -20.68
N LEU A 56 -65.87 30.51 -21.37
CA LEU A 56 -67.30 30.73 -21.17
C LEU A 56 -68.03 29.45 -20.75
N GLY A 57 -67.59 28.89 -19.61
CA GLY A 57 -68.41 28.09 -18.70
C GLY A 57 -69.14 26.88 -19.27
N SER A 58 -68.46 25.72 -19.31
CA SER A 58 -69.12 24.40 -19.39
C SER A 58 -68.76 23.55 -18.17
N SER A 59 -69.70 23.38 -17.24
CA SER A 59 -69.55 22.63 -15.98
C SER A 59 -69.84 21.13 -16.14
N THR A 60 -69.60 20.56 -17.31
CA THR A 60 -69.63 19.10 -17.51
C THR A 60 -68.36 18.47 -16.94
N SER A 61 -68.51 17.46 -16.08
CA SER A 61 -67.39 16.78 -15.42
C SER A 61 -66.38 16.26 -16.46
N ARG A 62 -65.19 16.86 -16.47
CA ARG A 62 -64.08 16.46 -17.33
C ARG A 62 -63.65 15.05 -16.93
N ASP A 63 -64.03 14.05 -17.72
CA ASP A 63 -63.74 12.66 -17.40
C ASP A 63 -62.30 12.34 -17.84
N TYR A 64 -61.35 12.77 -17.01
CA TYR A 64 -59.90 12.76 -17.26
C TYR A 64 -59.36 11.41 -17.76
N ARG A 65 -60.02 10.29 -17.41
CA ARG A 65 -59.67 8.95 -17.93
C ARG A 65 -59.87 8.82 -19.44
N THR A 66 -60.86 9.51 -20.00
CA THR A 66 -61.19 9.46 -21.43
C THR A 66 -60.33 10.40 -22.26
N GLU A 67 -59.98 11.59 -21.75
CA GLU A 67 -58.96 12.47 -22.35
C GLU A 67 -57.59 11.76 -22.33
N ALA A 68 -57.12 11.26 -21.17
CA ALA A 68 -55.85 10.55 -21.08
C ALA A 68 -55.77 9.28 -21.97
N ALA A 69 -56.89 8.59 -22.20
CA ALA A 69 -56.93 7.46 -23.14
C ALA A 69 -56.92 7.91 -24.62
N ARG A 70 -57.35 9.13 -24.91
CA ARG A 70 -57.31 9.74 -26.24
C ARG A 70 -55.91 10.28 -26.55
N ASP A 71 -55.27 10.92 -25.57
CA ASP A 71 -53.89 11.41 -25.70
C ASP A 71 -52.89 10.25 -25.82
N ARG A 72 -53.09 9.14 -25.09
CA ARG A 72 -52.31 7.90 -25.30
C ARG A 72 -52.43 7.35 -26.72
N ARG A 73 -53.63 7.37 -27.32
CA ARG A 73 -53.83 6.96 -28.71
C ARG A 73 -53.18 7.93 -29.69
N ALA A 74 -53.33 9.24 -29.48
CA ALA A 74 -52.69 10.26 -30.30
C ALA A 74 -51.15 10.17 -30.24
N LEU A 75 -50.58 9.90 -29.07
CA LEU A 75 -49.14 9.67 -28.89
C LEU A 75 -48.69 8.38 -29.60
N ALA A 76 -49.43 7.28 -29.47
CA ALA A 76 -49.14 6.03 -30.18
C ALA A 76 -49.26 6.17 -31.71
N GLU A 77 -50.24 6.92 -32.20
CA GLU A 77 -50.45 7.25 -33.62
C GLU A 77 -49.38 8.21 -34.16
N ALA A 78 -48.86 9.12 -33.32
CA ALA A 78 -47.69 9.96 -33.62
C ALA A 78 -46.34 9.20 -33.55
N GLY A 79 -46.36 7.89 -33.28
CA GLY A 79 -45.17 7.04 -33.24
C GLY A 79 -44.39 7.04 -31.92
N HIS A 80 -44.92 7.66 -30.87
CA HIS A 80 -44.33 7.57 -29.53
C HIS A 80 -44.65 6.21 -28.90
N PRO A 81 -43.64 5.38 -28.56
CA PRO A 81 -43.87 3.99 -28.22
C PRO A 81 -44.31 3.79 -26.76
N GLU A 82 -45.53 3.29 -26.55
CA GLU A 82 -45.88 2.64 -25.28
C GLU A 82 -44.89 1.50 -24.97
N GLU A 83 -44.39 1.47 -23.73
CA GLU A 83 -43.58 0.40 -23.11
C GLU A 83 -42.68 -0.44 -24.04
N ARG A 84 -41.66 0.18 -24.66
CA ARG A 84 -40.53 -0.59 -25.23
C ARG A 84 -39.84 -1.41 -24.14
N LYS A 85 -40.14 -2.72 -24.09
CA LYS A 85 -39.49 -3.68 -23.19
C LYS A 85 -37.97 -3.51 -23.22
N ARG A 86 -37.37 -3.17 -22.08
CA ARG A 86 -35.92 -2.96 -21.95
C ARG A 86 -35.14 -4.14 -22.54
N PRO A 87 -34.20 -3.91 -23.48
CA PRO A 87 -33.48 -4.97 -24.16
C PRO A 87 -32.66 -5.82 -23.18
N TRP A 88 -32.47 -7.09 -23.51
CA TRP A 88 -31.71 -8.03 -22.68
C TRP A 88 -30.25 -7.61 -22.47
N SER A 89 -29.67 -6.84 -23.40
CA SER A 89 -28.33 -6.25 -23.28
C SER A 89 -28.21 -5.37 -22.02
N LEU A 90 -29.14 -4.43 -21.80
CA LEU A 90 -29.13 -3.57 -20.60
C LEU A 90 -29.30 -4.37 -19.30
N LYS A 91 -30.11 -5.44 -19.31
CA LYS A 91 -30.29 -6.31 -18.15
C LYS A 91 -29.03 -7.10 -17.81
N PHE A 92 -28.34 -7.61 -18.84
CA PHE A 92 -27.08 -8.33 -18.69
C PHE A 92 -25.96 -7.38 -18.24
N ASP A 93 -25.88 -6.18 -18.82
CA ASP A 93 -24.89 -5.16 -18.47
C ASP A 93 -25.04 -4.71 -17.00
N LEU A 94 -26.27 -4.45 -16.54
CA LEU A 94 -26.57 -4.14 -15.14
C LEU A 94 -26.18 -5.29 -14.19
N ALA A 95 -26.49 -6.54 -14.56
CA ALA A 95 -26.13 -7.73 -13.77
C ALA A 95 -24.60 -7.94 -13.71
N LEU A 96 -23.89 -7.67 -14.81
CA LEU A 96 -22.44 -7.74 -14.89
C LEU A 96 -21.78 -6.65 -14.04
N ALA A 97 -22.29 -5.42 -14.07
CA ALA A 97 -21.82 -4.31 -13.23
C ALA A 97 -21.92 -4.66 -11.75
N PHE A 98 -23.06 -5.24 -11.33
CA PHE A 98 -23.25 -5.69 -9.95
C PHE A 98 -22.33 -6.85 -9.57
N ALA A 99 -22.14 -7.84 -10.46
CA ALA A 99 -21.22 -8.96 -10.21
C ALA A 99 -19.75 -8.49 -10.09
N LEU A 100 -19.32 -7.56 -10.95
CA LEU A 100 -17.98 -6.97 -10.89
C LEU A 100 -17.80 -6.07 -9.66
N LEU A 101 -18.84 -5.33 -9.25
CA LEU A 101 -18.82 -4.57 -8.00
C LEU A 101 -18.64 -5.48 -6.78
N LEU A 102 -19.37 -6.60 -6.71
CA LEU A 102 -19.20 -7.59 -5.64
C LEU A 102 -17.81 -8.24 -5.65
N ALA A 103 -17.28 -8.60 -6.82
CA ALA A 103 -15.95 -9.19 -6.95
C ALA A 103 -14.83 -8.23 -6.50
N ASN A 104 -14.85 -6.98 -6.97
CA ASN A 104 -13.91 -5.95 -6.53
C ASN A 104 -14.09 -5.62 -5.04
N GLY A 105 -15.34 -5.56 -4.56
CA GLY A 105 -15.67 -5.31 -3.16
C GLY A 105 -15.13 -6.40 -2.22
N TYR A 106 -15.23 -7.67 -2.61
CA TYR A 106 -14.62 -8.79 -1.88
C TYR A 106 -13.10 -8.61 -1.74
N PHE A 107 -12.39 -8.36 -2.84
CA PHE A 107 -10.93 -8.17 -2.81
C PHE A 107 -10.51 -6.91 -2.05
N LEU A 108 -11.28 -5.81 -2.15
CA LEU A 108 -11.04 -4.59 -1.39
C LEU A 108 -11.15 -4.83 0.12
N VAL A 109 -12.28 -5.38 0.58
CA VAL A 109 -12.55 -5.61 2.01
C VAL A 109 -11.57 -6.63 2.60
N THR A 110 -11.32 -7.75 1.91
CA THR A 110 -10.37 -8.76 2.38
C THR A 110 -8.93 -8.25 2.40
N SER A 111 -8.52 -7.45 1.40
CA SER A 111 -7.19 -6.80 1.40
C SER A 111 -7.03 -5.84 2.57
N LEU A 112 -8.01 -4.97 2.83
CA LEU A 112 -7.99 -4.04 3.98
C LEU A 112 -7.92 -4.78 5.32
N ILE A 113 -8.73 -5.83 5.51
CA ILE A 113 -8.71 -6.65 6.74
C ILE A 113 -7.37 -7.38 6.92
N SER A 114 -6.75 -7.82 5.82
CA SER A 114 -5.49 -8.59 5.85
C SER A 114 -4.24 -7.78 6.26
N PHE A 115 -4.31 -6.45 6.32
CA PHE A 115 -3.21 -5.62 6.85
C PHE A 115 -2.82 -6.03 8.28
N ASN A 116 -3.82 -6.24 9.14
CA ASN A 116 -3.63 -6.51 10.58
C ASN A 116 -4.05 -7.94 10.99
N THR A 117 -4.51 -8.78 10.05
CA THR A 117 -4.98 -10.14 10.35
C THR A 117 -4.21 -11.20 9.55
N PRO A 118 -3.24 -11.93 10.18
CA PRO A 118 -2.45 -12.93 9.49
C PRO A 118 -3.29 -14.12 8.99
N PHE A 119 -4.46 -14.37 9.57
CA PHE A 119 -5.40 -15.36 9.06
C PHE A 119 -5.86 -15.01 7.64
N VAL A 120 -6.50 -13.84 7.44
CA VAL A 120 -7.02 -13.44 6.12
C VAL A 120 -5.90 -13.29 5.09
N ALA A 121 -4.73 -12.79 5.50
CA ALA A 121 -3.55 -12.71 4.65
C ALA A 121 -3.06 -14.08 4.13
N ASN A 122 -3.22 -15.15 4.93
CA ASN A 122 -2.73 -16.49 4.60
C ASN A 122 -3.82 -17.44 4.03
N THR A 123 -5.10 -17.22 4.31
CA THR A 123 -6.22 -18.10 3.90
C THR A 123 -7.21 -17.45 2.94
N GLY A 124 -7.59 -16.18 3.16
CA GLY A 124 -8.67 -15.51 2.41
C GLY A 124 -8.25 -14.89 1.07
N LEU A 125 -6.95 -14.63 0.89
CA LEU A 125 -6.37 -14.00 -0.29
C LEU A 125 -5.41 -14.93 -1.03
N PRO A 126 -5.29 -14.86 -2.37
CA PRO A 126 -4.18 -15.45 -3.11
C PRO A 126 -2.78 -15.10 -2.55
N PRO A 127 -1.74 -15.90 -2.86
CA PRO A 127 -0.37 -15.61 -2.46
C PRO A 127 0.09 -14.21 -2.88
N HIS A 128 0.74 -13.51 -1.96
CA HIS A 128 1.30 -12.18 -2.14
C HIS A 128 2.49 -11.98 -1.18
N ARG A 129 3.46 -11.16 -1.58
CA ARG A 129 4.65 -10.80 -0.79
C ARG A 129 4.89 -9.27 -0.75
N GLY A 130 3.99 -8.52 -1.36
CA GLY A 130 4.01 -7.07 -1.49
C GLY A 130 3.34 -6.33 -0.33
N SER A 131 3.23 -5.02 -0.49
CA SER A 131 2.68 -4.08 0.49
C SER A 131 1.15 -4.08 0.63
N LEU A 132 0.44 -4.90 -0.16
CA LEU A 132 -1.04 -4.91 -0.33
C LEU A 132 -1.68 -3.61 -0.85
N GLY A 133 -0.97 -2.48 -0.86
CA GLY A 133 -1.51 -1.20 -1.34
C GLY A 133 -1.97 -1.26 -2.80
N LEU A 134 -1.24 -1.94 -3.68
CA LEU A 134 -1.63 -2.07 -5.09
C LEU A 134 -2.91 -2.93 -5.29
N PRO A 135 -3.07 -4.11 -4.64
CA PRO A 135 -4.36 -4.80 -4.55
C PRO A 135 -5.51 -3.96 -4.00
N VAL A 136 -5.29 -3.19 -2.93
CA VAL A 136 -6.31 -2.28 -2.36
C VAL A 136 -6.71 -1.21 -3.37
N TRP A 137 -5.76 -0.50 -3.97
CA TRP A 137 -6.05 0.55 -4.95
C TRP A 137 -6.72 0.01 -6.21
N SER A 138 -6.22 -1.08 -6.80
CA SER A 138 -6.85 -1.67 -8.00
C SER A 138 -8.29 -2.11 -7.73
N SER A 139 -8.56 -2.74 -6.58
CA SER A 139 -9.92 -3.13 -6.18
C SER A 139 -10.81 -1.92 -5.87
N PHE A 140 -10.27 -0.86 -5.25
CA PHE A 140 -11.00 0.38 -4.99
C PHE A 140 -11.39 1.11 -6.27
N LEU A 141 -10.45 1.27 -7.22
CA LEU A 141 -10.73 1.86 -8.53
C LEU A 141 -11.77 1.04 -9.31
N GLY A 142 -11.69 -0.30 -9.23
CA GLY A 142 -12.70 -1.19 -9.80
C GLY A 142 -14.08 -1.00 -9.15
N CYS A 143 -14.18 -0.88 -7.82
CA CYS A 143 -15.44 -0.56 -7.14
C CYS A 143 -16.02 0.77 -7.62
N THR A 144 -15.19 1.82 -7.70
CA THR A 144 -15.62 3.16 -8.14
C THR A 144 -16.10 3.16 -9.58
N LEU A 145 -15.41 2.48 -10.51
CA LEU A 145 -15.85 2.35 -11.91
C LEU A 145 -17.18 1.61 -12.05
N ASN A 146 -17.33 0.45 -11.39
CA ASN A 146 -18.58 -0.30 -11.46
C ASN A 146 -19.74 0.47 -10.78
N SER A 147 -19.46 1.24 -9.72
CA SER A 147 -20.47 2.13 -9.11
C SER A 147 -20.86 3.27 -10.05
N ALA A 148 -19.90 3.90 -10.73
CA ALA A 148 -20.15 4.95 -11.71
C ALA A 148 -20.98 4.42 -12.90
N ALA A 149 -20.65 3.23 -13.42
CA ALA A 149 -21.42 2.56 -14.46
C ALA A 149 -22.86 2.26 -14.01
N LEU A 150 -23.07 1.81 -12.76
CA LEU A 150 -24.42 1.66 -12.19
C LEU A 150 -25.19 2.99 -12.12
N PHE A 151 -24.52 4.11 -11.83
CA PHE A 151 -25.14 5.44 -11.89
C PHE A 151 -25.46 5.89 -13.34
N SER A 152 -24.71 5.45 -14.35
CA SER A 152 -25.02 5.73 -15.77
C SER A 152 -26.36 5.11 -16.23
N PHE A 153 -26.89 4.08 -15.55
CA PHE A 153 -28.26 3.59 -15.81
C PHE A 153 -29.36 4.50 -15.23
N VAL A 154 -29.02 5.33 -14.23
CA VAL A 154 -29.94 6.27 -13.57
C VAL A 154 -29.85 7.65 -14.24
N PHE A 155 -28.66 8.04 -14.69
CA PHE A 155 -28.36 9.34 -15.29
C PHE A 155 -27.63 9.15 -16.63
N PRO A 156 -28.32 8.64 -17.68
CA PRO A 156 -27.67 8.22 -18.93
C PRO A 156 -27.11 9.38 -19.76
N HIS A 157 -27.65 10.59 -19.58
CA HIS A 157 -27.21 11.80 -20.28
C HIS A 157 -25.94 12.44 -19.67
N GLU A 158 -25.52 12.03 -18.47
CA GLU A 158 -24.46 12.71 -17.73
C GLU A 158 -23.06 12.24 -18.14
N SER A 159 -22.50 12.92 -19.15
CA SER A 159 -21.11 12.80 -19.62
C SER A 159 -20.66 11.42 -20.19
N PRO A 160 -21.48 10.72 -21.00
CA PRO A 160 -21.14 9.37 -21.50
C PRO A 160 -19.80 9.28 -22.26
N LEU A 161 -19.45 10.31 -23.05
CA LEU A 161 -18.16 10.37 -23.75
C LEU A 161 -16.98 10.46 -22.78
N LEU A 162 -17.10 11.24 -21.68
CA LEU A 162 -16.06 11.33 -20.65
C LEU A 162 -15.89 9.99 -19.96
N ALA A 163 -16.99 9.34 -19.59
CA ALA A 163 -16.99 8.01 -19.00
C ALA A 163 -16.29 6.98 -19.92
N PHE A 164 -16.62 6.97 -21.21
CA PHE A 164 -16.00 6.10 -22.21
C PHE A 164 -14.47 6.31 -22.31
N TYR A 165 -14.01 7.55 -22.58
CA TYR A 165 -12.58 7.80 -22.79
C TYR A 165 -11.74 7.61 -21.53
N THR A 166 -12.23 8.02 -20.35
CA THR A 166 -11.53 7.81 -19.07
C THR A 166 -11.45 6.33 -18.70
N ALA A 167 -12.49 5.54 -18.98
CA ALA A 167 -12.49 4.10 -18.76
C ALA A 167 -11.53 3.37 -19.70
N VAL A 168 -11.50 3.70 -21.00
CA VAL A 168 -10.51 3.16 -21.95
C VAL A 168 -9.07 3.53 -21.55
N ALA A 169 -8.82 4.79 -21.18
CA ALA A 169 -7.50 5.22 -20.70
C ALA A 169 -7.08 4.48 -19.41
N THR A 170 -8.02 4.24 -18.50
CA THR A 170 -7.80 3.44 -17.29
C THR A 170 -7.45 1.99 -17.62
N ALA A 171 -8.16 1.36 -18.56
CA ALA A 171 -7.87 0.00 -19.02
C ALA A 171 -6.45 -0.11 -19.61
N ILE A 172 -6.00 0.88 -20.40
CA ILE A 172 -4.64 0.93 -20.94
C ILE A 172 -3.60 1.07 -19.81
N CYS A 173 -3.80 1.99 -18.86
CA CYS A 173 -2.88 2.16 -17.71
C CYS A 173 -2.79 0.90 -16.85
N ALA A 174 -3.93 0.25 -16.58
CA ALA A 174 -4.00 -1.01 -15.85
C ALA A 174 -3.32 -2.16 -16.60
N LEU A 175 -3.47 -2.24 -17.93
CA LEU A 175 -2.79 -3.22 -18.78
C LEU A 175 -1.27 -3.04 -18.76
N VAL A 176 -0.76 -1.81 -18.90
CA VAL A 176 0.68 -1.51 -18.77
C VAL A 176 1.19 -1.90 -17.37
N THR A 177 0.42 -1.60 -16.33
CA THR A 177 0.73 -1.97 -14.94
C THR A 177 0.83 -3.49 -14.76
N LEU A 178 -0.11 -4.26 -15.34
CA LEU A 178 -0.08 -5.73 -15.35
C LEU A 178 1.13 -6.27 -16.12
N ILE A 179 1.41 -5.73 -17.32
CA ILE A 179 2.55 -6.14 -18.16
C ILE A 179 3.87 -5.91 -17.41
N LEU A 180 4.04 -4.79 -16.71
CA LEU A 180 5.26 -4.53 -15.93
C LEU A 180 5.36 -5.45 -14.70
N SER A 181 4.26 -5.64 -13.98
CA SER A 181 4.20 -6.51 -12.80
C SER A 181 4.47 -7.98 -13.13
N VAL A 182 4.08 -8.43 -14.33
CA VAL A 182 4.38 -9.77 -14.84
C VAL A 182 5.77 -9.83 -15.47
N SER A 183 6.18 -8.88 -16.30
CA SER A 183 7.44 -8.96 -17.06
C SER A 183 8.67 -8.89 -16.16
N VAL A 184 8.67 -8.03 -15.14
CA VAL A 184 9.85 -7.81 -14.28
C VAL A 184 9.89 -8.87 -13.18
N THR A 185 10.89 -9.75 -13.21
CA THR A 185 11.00 -10.93 -12.32
C THR A 185 10.89 -10.60 -10.83
N GLN A 186 11.52 -9.51 -10.38
CA GLN A 186 11.47 -9.09 -8.97
C GLN A 186 10.05 -8.64 -8.56
N LEU A 187 9.38 -7.83 -9.40
CA LEU A 187 7.98 -7.43 -9.18
C LEU A 187 7.05 -8.64 -9.23
N ARG A 188 7.24 -9.56 -10.19
CA ARG A 188 6.43 -10.78 -10.35
C ARG A 188 6.39 -11.61 -9.07
N VAL A 189 7.53 -11.76 -8.39
CA VAL A 189 7.65 -12.54 -7.16
C VAL A 189 7.14 -11.79 -5.92
N VAL A 190 7.26 -10.46 -5.88
CA VAL A 190 6.80 -9.62 -4.76
C VAL A 190 5.27 -9.41 -4.82
N GLU A 191 4.75 -8.92 -5.94
CA GLU A 191 3.32 -8.64 -6.10
C GLU A 191 2.50 -9.94 -6.12
N GLY A 192 2.95 -10.93 -6.89
CA GLY A 192 2.37 -12.27 -6.92
C GLY A 192 0.94 -12.34 -7.48
N PRO A 193 0.31 -13.53 -7.38
CA PRO A 193 -1.02 -13.79 -7.93
C PRO A 193 -2.12 -12.81 -7.51
N LEU A 194 -2.11 -12.31 -6.27
CA LEU A 194 -3.15 -11.39 -5.79
C LEU A 194 -3.22 -10.13 -6.65
N SER A 195 -2.09 -9.43 -6.83
CA SER A 195 -2.03 -8.21 -7.64
C SER A 195 -2.39 -8.48 -9.10
N PHE A 196 -2.01 -9.64 -9.66
CA PHE A 196 -2.41 -9.98 -11.04
C PHE A 196 -3.93 -10.14 -11.18
N VAL A 197 -4.59 -10.77 -10.21
CA VAL A 197 -6.05 -10.92 -10.19
C VAL A 197 -6.76 -9.58 -10.05
N THR A 198 -6.35 -8.73 -9.10
CA THR A 198 -7.02 -7.43 -8.88
C THR A 198 -6.77 -6.43 -10.01
N ILE A 199 -5.58 -6.40 -10.62
CA ILE A 199 -5.35 -5.59 -11.83
C ILE A 199 -6.17 -6.13 -13.01
N SER A 200 -6.27 -7.45 -13.18
CA SER A 200 -7.08 -8.04 -14.25
C SER A 200 -8.58 -7.71 -14.08
N LEU A 201 -9.09 -7.77 -12.84
CA LEU A 201 -10.45 -7.32 -12.51
C LEU A 201 -10.64 -5.81 -12.77
N LEU A 202 -9.63 -4.97 -12.52
CA LEU A 202 -9.67 -3.54 -12.88
C LEU A 202 -9.74 -3.35 -14.40
N ILE A 203 -8.95 -4.10 -15.20
CA ILE A 203 -9.00 -4.03 -16.67
C ILE A 203 -10.40 -4.43 -17.16
N VAL A 204 -10.96 -5.54 -16.67
CA VAL A 204 -12.32 -5.99 -17.03
C VAL A 204 -13.37 -4.96 -16.62
N SER A 205 -13.26 -4.40 -15.41
CA SER A 205 -14.19 -3.36 -14.91
C SER A 205 -14.12 -2.07 -15.74
N ALA A 206 -12.92 -1.68 -16.19
CA ALA A 206 -12.72 -0.50 -17.02
C ALA A 206 -13.25 -0.70 -18.46
N LEU A 207 -13.00 -1.86 -19.08
CA LEU A 207 -13.57 -2.21 -20.38
C LEU A 207 -15.11 -2.33 -20.32
N HIS A 208 -15.63 -2.90 -19.23
CA HIS A 208 -17.08 -2.95 -18.99
C HIS A 208 -17.68 -1.57 -18.76
N ALA A 209 -17.05 -0.68 -17.98
CA ALA A 209 -17.53 0.69 -17.81
C ALA A 209 -17.56 1.49 -19.13
N ALA A 210 -16.57 1.28 -20.01
CA ALA A 210 -16.59 1.86 -21.36
C ALA A 210 -17.74 1.29 -22.22
N LEU A 211 -17.96 -0.03 -22.20
CA LEU A 211 -19.09 -0.66 -22.88
C LEU A 211 -20.44 -0.15 -22.34
N SER A 212 -20.57 -0.06 -21.02
CA SER A 212 -21.76 0.39 -20.33
C SER A 212 -22.09 1.83 -20.70
N ALA A 213 -21.11 2.75 -20.66
CA ALA A 213 -21.29 4.14 -21.12
C ALA A 213 -21.79 4.24 -22.58
N ALA A 214 -21.28 3.40 -23.49
CA ALA A 214 -21.73 3.36 -24.88
C ALA A 214 -23.14 2.75 -25.04
N LEU A 215 -23.53 1.81 -24.16
CA LEU A 215 -24.87 1.22 -24.14
C LEU A 215 -25.89 2.17 -23.50
N THR A 216 -25.56 2.83 -22.40
CA THR A 216 -26.45 3.79 -21.72
C THR A 216 -26.70 5.02 -22.58
N ASP A 217 -25.70 5.52 -23.32
CA ASP A 217 -25.85 6.58 -24.31
C ASP A 217 -26.78 6.15 -25.46
N ARG A 218 -26.49 5.01 -26.09
CA ARG A 218 -27.32 4.45 -27.18
C ARG A 218 -28.78 4.19 -26.78
N TYR A 219 -29.02 3.83 -25.52
CA TYR A 219 -30.36 3.55 -25.00
C TYR A 219 -30.90 4.66 -24.08
N ALA A 220 -30.27 5.84 -24.03
CA ALA A 220 -30.66 6.93 -23.14
C ALA A 220 -32.16 7.29 -23.28
N PRO A 221 -32.76 7.41 -24.49
CA PRO A 221 -34.18 7.70 -24.66
C PRO A 221 -35.16 6.63 -24.13
N ILE A 222 -34.66 5.46 -23.72
CA ILE A 222 -35.43 4.37 -23.09
C ILE A 222 -35.18 4.31 -21.58
N LEU A 223 -34.05 4.83 -21.11
CA LEU A 223 -33.67 4.86 -19.69
C LEU A 223 -34.22 6.11 -18.99
N ASP A 224 -34.16 7.26 -19.66
CA ASP A 224 -34.64 8.56 -19.20
C ASP A 224 -35.44 9.21 -20.36
N PRO A 225 -36.77 9.08 -20.40
CA PRO A 225 -37.58 9.66 -21.47
C PRO A 225 -37.62 11.19 -21.33
N PRO A 226 -37.66 11.96 -22.45
CA PRO A 226 -37.70 13.41 -22.37
C PRO A 226 -38.90 13.90 -21.55
N ALA A 227 -38.70 14.91 -20.70
CA ALA A 227 -39.75 15.47 -19.85
C ALA A 227 -40.99 15.96 -20.63
N GLU A 228 -40.84 16.29 -21.91
CA GLU A 228 -41.92 16.65 -22.84
C GLU A 228 -42.90 15.49 -23.14
N LEU A 229 -42.57 14.25 -22.77
CA LEU A 229 -43.43 13.06 -22.86
C LEU A 229 -44.06 12.68 -21.50
N ASP A 230 -43.76 13.40 -20.42
CA ASP A 230 -44.38 13.16 -19.11
C ASP A 230 -45.82 13.72 -19.12
N PRO A 231 -46.87 12.91 -18.86
CA PRO A 231 -48.26 13.37 -18.90
C PRO A 231 -48.58 14.50 -17.92
N ASP A 232 -47.75 14.71 -16.88
CA ASP A 232 -47.90 15.80 -15.91
C ASP A 232 -47.01 17.03 -16.22
N TYR A 233 -46.42 17.12 -17.43
CA TYR A 233 -45.51 18.21 -17.81
C TYR A 233 -46.22 19.54 -18.14
N GLU A 234 -46.35 20.41 -17.14
CA GLU A 234 -46.68 21.82 -17.38
C GLU A 234 -45.42 22.64 -17.72
N PRO A 235 -45.38 23.36 -18.86
CA PRO A 235 -44.25 24.21 -19.20
C PRO A 235 -44.17 25.44 -18.28
N ASP A 236 -43.27 25.36 -17.30
CA ASP A 236 -42.90 26.41 -16.33
C ASP A 236 -42.54 27.74 -17.08
N ARG A 237 -43.53 28.65 -17.21
CA ARG A 237 -43.44 29.96 -17.93
C ARG A 237 -43.16 31.11 -16.94
N GLY A 238 -42.19 31.96 -17.27
CA GLY A 238 -41.90 33.22 -16.55
C GLY A 238 -40.51 33.30 -15.90
N CYS A 239 -40.13 34.50 -15.45
CA CYS A 239 -38.78 34.79 -14.93
C CYS A 239 -38.44 33.96 -13.67
N TRP A 240 -39.35 33.87 -12.70
CA TRP A 240 -39.17 33.08 -11.48
C TRP A 240 -39.09 31.57 -11.75
N ALA A 241 -39.87 31.07 -12.70
CA ALA A 241 -39.80 29.68 -13.16
C ALA A 241 -38.46 29.38 -13.84
N SER A 242 -37.98 30.28 -14.71
CA SER A 242 -36.65 30.21 -15.33
C SER A 242 -35.52 30.21 -14.28
N CYS A 243 -35.57 31.10 -13.30
CA CYS A 243 -34.60 31.15 -12.21
C CYS A 243 -34.62 29.85 -11.35
N ARG A 244 -35.81 29.33 -11.03
CA ARG A 244 -35.98 28.06 -10.31
C ARG A 244 -35.48 26.86 -11.13
N ARG A 245 -35.70 26.83 -12.45
CA ARG A 245 -35.16 25.83 -13.38
C ARG A 245 -33.64 25.88 -13.42
N GLY A 246 -33.05 27.07 -13.54
CA GLY A 246 -31.60 27.28 -13.46
C GLY A 246 -31.00 26.84 -12.13
N MET A 247 -31.65 27.14 -11.00
CA MET A 247 -31.22 26.69 -9.67
C MET A 247 -31.31 25.15 -9.52
N ARG A 248 -32.39 24.51 -9.97
CA ARG A 248 -32.51 23.04 -9.97
C ARG A 248 -31.44 22.39 -10.86
N SER A 249 -31.20 22.94 -12.05
CA SER A 249 -30.16 22.47 -12.97
C SER A 249 -28.75 22.62 -12.36
N LEU A 250 -28.45 23.74 -11.72
CA LEU A 250 -27.20 23.97 -11.00
C LEU A 250 -27.03 23.01 -9.81
N LEU A 251 -28.09 22.75 -9.04
CA LEU A 251 -28.06 21.80 -7.93
C LEU A 251 -27.91 20.34 -8.41
N GLY A 252 -28.55 19.97 -9.52
CA GLY A 252 -28.34 18.68 -10.18
C GLY A 252 -26.91 18.51 -10.68
N PHE A 253 -26.36 19.54 -11.33
CA PHE A 253 -24.98 19.57 -11.79
C PHE A 253 -23.99 19.39 -10.61
N LEU A 254 -24.15 20.18 -9.55
CA LEU A 254 -23.27 20.11 -8.36
C LEU A 254 -23.45 18.81 -7.56
N GLY A 255 -24.66 18.23 -7.55
CA GLY A 255 -25.01 17.06 -6.75
C GLY A 255 -24.80 15.70 -7.43
N ILE A 256 -24.85 15.63 -8.76
CA ILE A 256 -24.85 14.37 -9.51
C ILE A 256 -23.72 14.35 -10.56
N SER A 257 -23.73 15.28 -11.52
CA SER A 257 -22.84 15.18 -12.67
C SER A 257 -21.40 15.58 -12.38
N LEU A 258 -21.18 16.62 -11.55
CA LEU A 258 -19.83 17.00 -11.09
C LEU A 258 -19.18 15.86 -10.26
N PRO A 259 -19.83 15.23 -9.27
CA PRO A 259 -19.31 14.04 -8.61
C PRO A 259 -19.02 12.87 -9.55
N LEU A 260 -19.89 12.58 -10.52
CA LEU A 260 -19.71 11.48 -11.47
C LEU A 260 -18.50 11.73 -12.40
N ALA A 261 -18.40 12.93 -12.98
CA ALA A 261 -17.26 13.35 -13.79
C ALA A 261 -15.95 13.35 -12.97
N ALA A 262 -15.99 13.84 -11.73
CA ALA A 262 -14.85 13.81 -10.82
C ALA A 262 -14.42 12.37 -10.45
N ALA A 263 -15.35 11.43 -10.31
CA ALA A 263 -15.04 10.02 -10.09
C ALA A 263 -14.32 9.41 -11.30
N HIS A 264 -14.81 9.64 -12.52
CA HIS A 264 -14.16 9.17 -13.75
C HIS A 264 -12.75 9.74 -13.95
N VAL A 265 -12.59 11.07 -13.82
CA VAL A 265 -11.28 11.73 -13.93
C VAL A 265 -10.34 11.31 -12.80
N GLY A 266 -10.85 11.20 -11.58
CA GLY A 266 -10.09 10.76 -10.41
C GLY A 266 -9.58 9.33 -10.51
N VAL A 267 -10.40 8.41 -11.03
CA VAL A 267 -9.97 7.02 -11.29
C VAL A 267 -8.87 6.97 -12.34
N MET A 268 -9.02 7.68 -13.46
CA MET A 268 -8.01 7.73 -14.52
C MET A 268 -6.69 8.31 -13.98
N ALA A 269 -6.73 9.41 -13.23
CA ALA A 269 -5.55 10.02 -12.61
C ALA A 269 -4.87 9.05 -11.62
N ALA A 270 -5.64 8.34 -10.79
CA ALA A 270 -5.10 7.33 -9.89
C ALA A 270 -4.46 6.14 -10.65
N ALA A 271 -5.07 5.68 -11.74
CA ALA A 271 -4.51 4.62 -12.58
C ALA A 271 -3.18 5.03 -13.26
N ILE A 272 -3.07 6.29 -13.71
CA ILE A 272 -1.82 6.86 -14.23
C ILE A 272 -0.75 6.89 -13.12
N LEU A 273 -1.10 7.33 -11.91
CA LEU A 273 -0.19 7.36 -10.77
C LEU A 273 0.29 5.94 -10.37
N LEU A 274 -0.59 4.95 -10.35
CA LEU A 274 -0.22 3.54 -10.12
C LEU A 274 0.74 3.01 -11.20
N MET A 275 0.47 3.32 -12.48
CA MET A 275 1.34 2.93 -13.59
C MET A 275 2.74 3.55 -13.44
N ILE A 276 2.82 4.86 -13.16
CA ILE A 276 4.08 5.57 -12.89
C ILE A 276 4.79 4.98 -11.67
N ASN A 277 4.07 4.65 -10.60
CA ASN A 277 4.62 4.01 -9.41
C ASN A 277 5.30 2.67 -9.76
N VAL A 278 4.62 1.80 -10.54
CA VAL A 278 5.17 0.51 -10.97
C VAL A 278 6.36 0.67 -11.93
N ILE A 279 6.36 1.69 -12.80
CA ILE A 279 7.54 2.05 -13.62
C ILE A 279 8.72 2.42 -12.73
N ILE A 280 8.55 3.28 -11.72
CA ILE A 280 9.67 3.65 -10.82
C ILE A 280 10.12 2.43 -10.00
N ARG A 281 9.19 1.58 -9.55
CA ARG A 281 9.51 0.32 -8.84
C ARG A 281 10.29 -0.67 -9.72
N SER A 282 10.05 -0.74 -11.03
CA SER A 282 10.83 -1.61 -11.92
C SER A 282 12.27 -1.11 -12.08
N VAL A 283 12.46 0.22 -12.14
CA VAL A 283 13.78 0.87 -12.15
C VAL A 283 14.51 0.73 -10.80
N ASP A 284 13.78 0.82 -9.69
CA ASP A 284 14.35 0.62 -8.33
C ASP A 284 14.67 -0.85 -8.05
N ALA A 285 13.96 -1.80 -8.66
CA ALA A 285 14.27 -3.23 -8.59
C ALA A 285 15.58 -3.61 -9.31
N SER A 286 16.16 -2.71 -10.12
CA SER A 286 17.47 -2.88 -10.77
C SER A 286 18.65 -2.51 -9.87
N VAL A 287 18.43 -2.10 -8.62
CA VAL A 287 19.50 -1.77 -7.67
C VAL A 287 20.22 -3.04 -7.24
N GLU A 288 21.56 -3.00 -7.24
CA GLU A 288 22.41 -4.08 -6.74
C GLU A 288 22.07 -4.44 -5.30
N GLN A 289 21.88 -5.74 -5.06
CA GLN A 289 21.48 -6.29 -3.77
C GLN A 289 22.74 -6.84 -3.09
N PRO A 290 23.33 -6.13 -2.08
CA PRO A 290 24.49 -6.65 -1.37
C PRO A 290 24.08 -7.89 -0.56
N GLY A 291 24.68 -9.05 -0.77
CA GLY A 291 24.28 -10.30 -0.09
C GLY A 291 23.13 -11.02 -0.78
N GLN A 292 22.35 -11.82 -0.04
CA GLN A 292 21.37 -12.75 -0.64
C GLN A 292 19.99 -12.68 0.04
N ARG A 293 18.97 -13.15 -0.70
CA ARG A 293 17.58 -13.26 -0.24
C ARG A 293 17.24 -14.72 0.04
N TRP A 294 17.14 -15.07 1.32
CA TRP A 294 16.85 -16.42 1.78
C TRP A 294 15.36 -16.66 1.88
N LYS A 295 14.89 -17.77 1.30
CA LYS A 295 13.51 -18.22 1.40
C LYS A 295 13.27 -18.78 2.81
N VAL A 296 12.26 -18.26 3.50
CA VAL A 296 11.90 -18.66 4.87
C VAL A 296 10.44 -19.09 4.94
N GLU A 297 10.18 -20.03 5.85
CA GLU A 297 8.87 -20.57 6.24
C GLU A 297 8.75 -20.50 7.77
N PRO A 298 8.66 -19.29 8.35
CA PRO A 298 8.90 -19.07 9.79
C PRO A 298 7.87 -19.75 10.68
N TRP A 299 6.75 -20.20 10.10
CA TRP A 299 5.67 -20.93 10.75
C TRP A 299 6.09 -22.29 11.33
N LEU A 300 6.90 -23.06 10.61
CA LEU A 300 7.38 -24.36 11.09
C LEU A 300 8.33 -24.15 12.28
N TRP A 301 9.24 -23.19 12.12
CA TRP A 301 10.17 -22.75 13.16
C TRP A 301 9.43 -22.18 14.37
N SER A 302 8.42 -21.33 14.17
CA SER A 302 7.68 -20.73 15.29
C SER A 302 6.92 -21.77 16.12
N ARG A 303 6.50 -22.89 15.53
CA ARG A 303 5.90 -24.01 16.27
C ARG A 303 6.92 -24.78 17.12
N GLN A 304 8.16 -24.89 16.66
CA GLN A 304 9.25 -25.53 17.38
C GLN A 304 9.76 -24.65 18.54
N PHE A 305 9.94 -23.35 18.30
CA PHE A 305 10.52 -22.43 19.27
C PHE A 305 9.50 -21.73 20.18
N PHE A 306 8.24 -21.59 19.75
CA PHE A 306 7.18 -20.92 20.51
C PHE A 306 5.86 -21.75 20.55
N PRO A 307 5.87 -22.98 21.10
CA PRO A 307 4.67 -23.82 21.20
C PRO A 307 3.52 -23.15 21.96
N GLU A 308 3.80 -22.17 22.83
CA GLU A 308 2.83 -21.33 23.54
C GLU A 308 1.91 -20.50 22.64
N LEU A 309 2.29 -20.27 21.37
CA LEU A 309 1.51 -19.48 20.41
C LEU A 309 0.55 -20.34 19.57
N ASN A 310 0.44 -21.64 19.85
CA ASN A 310 -0.42 -22.56 19.11
C ASN A 310 -1.91 -22.33 19.40
N ARG A 311 -2.53 -21.40 18.64
CA ARG A 311 -3.97 -21.07 18.68
C ARG A 311 -4.89 -22.11 18.01
N GLY A 312 -4.50 -23.39 18.02
CA GLY A 312 -5.32 -24.51 17.53
C GLY A 312 -5.71 -24.45 16.05
N LEU A 313 -6.95 -24.86 15.75
CA LEU A 313 -7.43 -25.17 14.38
C LEU A 313 -7.56 -23.93 13.46
N LEU A 314 -7.63 -22.73 14.03
CA LEU A 314 -7.72 -21.45 13.31
C LEU A 314 -6.35 -20.80 13.04
N GLN A 315 -5.26 -21.42 13.48
CA GLN A 315 -3.92 -20.89 13.35
C GLN A 315 -3.44 -21.11 11.89
N SER A 316 -3.39 -20.03 11.09
CA SER A 316 -3.10 -20.13 9.65
C SER A 316 -1.68 -20.63 9.38
N LYS A 317 -1.54 -21.62 8.48
CA LYS A 317 -0.23 -22.01 7.94
C LYS A 317 0.44 -20.77 7.34
N GLY A 318 1.56 -20.35 7.91
CA GLY A 318 2.29 -19.19 7.41
C GLY A 318 2.84 -19.47 6.01
N ARG A 319 2.83 -18.45 5.15
CA ARG A 319 3.32 -18.53 3.77
C ARG A 319 4.83 -18.30 3.70
N GLU A 320 5.44 -18.93 2.70
CA GLU A 320 6.84 -18.67 2.34
C GLU A 320 7.05 -17.25 1.80
N TYR A 321 8.09 -16.57 2.28
CA TYR A 321 8.56 -15.28 1.78
C TYR A 321 10.10 -15.23 1.84
N ARG A 322 10.73 -14.18 1.31
CA ARG A 322 12.20 -14.05 1.34
C ARG A 322 12.63 -12.91 2.26
N VAL A 323 13.63 -13.19 3.10
CA VAL A 323 14.33 -12.18 3.90
C VAL A 323 15.73 -11.96 3.36
N HIS A 324 16.18 -10.72 3.39
CA HIS A 324 17.51 -10.30 2.99
C HIS A 324 18.49 -10.44 4.15
N LEU A 325 19.63 -11.10 3.89
CA LEU A 325 20.75 -11.24 4.81
C LEU A 325 22.05 -11.04 4.03
N ALA A 326 22.91 -10.16 4.54
CA ALA A 326 24.19 -9.82 3.94
C ALA A 326 25.30 -9.93 4.97
N CYS A 327 26.30 -10.79 4.69
CA CYS A 327 27.39 -11.09 5.61
C CYS A 327 28.75 -10.90 4.93
N ARG A 328 29.53 -9.93 5.39
CA ARG A 328 30.87 -9.56 4.87
C ARG A 328 31.95 -9.83 5.92
N GLY A 329 33.12 -10.34 5.52
CA GLY A 329 34.21 -10.63 6.45
C GLY A 329 35.48 -11.04 5.70
N VAL A 330 36.58 -11.18 6.45
CA VAL A 330 37.87 -11.62 5.89
C VAL A 330 37.88 -13.15 5.85
N GLY A 331 37.99 -13.76 4.66
CA GLY A 331 38.16 -15.22 4.54
C GLY A 331 37.45 -15.86 3.35
N LEU A 332 36.34 -15.30 2.86
CA LEU A 332 35.64 -15.72 1.64
C LEU A 332 34.91 -14.50 1.05
N GLU A 333 35.15 -14.15 -0.22
CA GLU A 333 34.24 -13.25 -0.94
C GLU A 333 33.01 -14.03 -1.38
N ASP A 334 31.84 -13.52 -0.96
CA ASP A 334 30.49 -14.06 -1.17
C ASP A 334 30.23 -15.49 -0.65
N PRO A 335 28.97 -15.83 -0.28
CA PRO A 335 28.59 -17.23 -0.10
C PRO A 335 28.76 -17.97 -1.44
N PRO A 336 29.24 -19.23 -1.44
CA PRO A 336 29.52 -19.96 -2.67
C PRO A 336 28.27 -20.02 -3.54
N SER A 337 28.31 -19.37 -4.70
CA SER A 337 27.31 -19.55 -5.73
C SER A 337 27.36 -21.00 -6.19
N PHE A 338 26.20 -21.69 -6.15
CA PHE A 338 26.04 -23.02 -6.75
C PHE A 338 26.01 -22.91 -8.28
N GLN A 339 27.09 -22.39 -8.88
CA GLN A 339 27.37 -22.45 -10.30
C GLN A 339 28.63 -23.26 -10.52
N ALA A 340 28.42 -24.55 -10.81
CA ALA A 340 29.45 -25.46 -11.25
C ALA A 340 29.90 -25.11 -12.68
N THR A 341 30.86 -24.19 -12.80
CA THR A 341 31.70 -24.05 -13.99
C THR A 341 33.15 -24.05 -13.55
N ALA A 342 33.83 -25.17 -13.79
CA ALA A 342 35.21 -25.37 -13.40
C ALA A 342 36.16 -24.43 -14.16
N ALA A 343 36.85 -23.56 -13.43
CA ALA A 343 38.03 -22.86 -13.89
C ALA A 343 39.15 -23.12 -12.86
N PRO A 344 40.23 -23.85 -13.23
CA PRO A 344 41.30 -24.19 -12.28
C PRO A 344 42.22 -22.99 -12.08
N VAL A 345 41.86 -22.09 -11.15
CA VAL A 345 42.77 -21.06 -10.68
C VAL A 345 43.79 -21.73 -9.75
N ASN A 346 45.02 -21.90 -10.23
CA ASN A 346 46.19 -22.31 -9.45
C ASN A 346 46.58 -21.20 -8.45
N SER A 347 45.70 -20.95 -7.48
CA SER A 347 46.08 -20.32 -6.22
C SER A 347 46.39 -21.46 -5.23
N THR A 348 47.58 -21.42 -4.64
CA THR A 348 47.97 -22.31 -3.56
C THR A 348 47.19 -21.93 -2.30
N ILE A 349 45.93 -22.41 -2.23
CA ILE A 349 45.10 -22.34 -1.03
C ILE A 349 45.83 -23.16 0.04
N LYS A 350 46.59 -22.46 0.90
CA LYS A 350 46.94 -23.02 2.21
C LYS A 350 45.62 -23.39 2.88
N PRO A 351 45.39 -24.65 3.29
CA PRO A 351 44.20 -24.98 4.06
C PRO A 351 44.24 -24.13 5.34
N LEU A 352 43.21 -23.28 5.52
CA LEU A 352 43.13 -22.37 6.65
C LEU A 352 43.29 -23.16 7.95
N GLU A 353 44.22 -22.74 8.82
CA GLU A 353 44.53 -23.46 10.05
C GLU A 353 43.27 -23.59 10.92
N ARG A 354 42.94 -24.81 11.34
CA ARG A 354 41.64 -25.18 11.93
C ARG A 354 41.48 -24.75 13.40
N GLY A 355 42.05 -23.60 13.79
CA GLY A 355 42.14 -23.16 15.19
C GLY A 355 41.55 -21.78 15.51
N SER A 356 41.18 -20.95 14.53
CA SER A 356 40.72 -19.59 14.80
C SER A 356 39.29 -19.52 15.36
N VAL A 357 39.12 -18.74 16.44
CA VAL A 357 37.80 -18.43 17.01
C VAL A 357 37.03 -17.59 16.00
N ARG A 358 35.73 -17.84 15.84
CA ARG A 358 34.88 -17.13 14.86
C ARG A 358 33.89 -16.22 15.56
N ARG A 359 33.96 -14.90 15.33
CA ARG A 359 33.01 -13.92 15.89
C ARG A 359 32.19 -13.28 14.77
N THR A 360 30.87 -13.43 14.81
CA THR A 360 29.96 -12.81 13.82
C THR A 360 29.16 -11.70 14.48
N ILE A 361 29.44 -10.45 14.10
CA ILE A 361 28.65 -9.29 14.52
C ILE A 361 27.35 -9.30 13.70
N LEU A 362 26.21 -9.52 14.35
CA LEU A 362 24.89 -9.47 13.71
C LEU A 362 24.20 -8.16 14.08
N VAL A 363 23.91 -7.32 13.08
CA VAL A 363 23.30 -6.00 13.26
C VAL A 363 21.81 -6.04 12.91
N GLU A 364 20.98 -5.61 13.87
CA GLU A 364 19.54 -5.38 13.71
C GLU A 364 19.20 -3.88 13.80
N GLY A 365 18.58 -3.33 12.76
CA GLY A 365 18.21 -1.91 12.74
C GLY A 365 16.96 -1.55 13.57
N GLU A 366 16.75 -0.28 13.90
CA GLU A 366 15.52 0.17 14.61
C GLU A 366 14.24 -0.02 13.76
N ARG A 367 13.06 0.06 14.39
CA ARG A 367 11.79 0.26 13.66
C ARG A 367 11.89 1.45 12.71
N GLY A 368 11.29 1.31 11.54
CA GLY A 368 11.30 2.31 10.48
C GLY A 368 12.65 2.52 9.77
N VAL A 369 13.68 1.75 10.12
CA VAL A 369 15.03 1.88 9.56
C VAL A 369 15.51 0.55 8.94
N PRO A 370 15.78 0.51 7.62
CA PRO A 370 16.46 -0.62 6.99
C PRO A 370 17.83 -0.90 7.62
N ALA A 371 18.17 -2.17 7.84
CA ALA A 371 19.36 -2.56 8.60
C ALA A 371 20.67 -2.19 7.90
N ASN A 372 20.66 -2.03 6.56
CA ASN A 372 21.81 -1.50 5.81
C ASN A 372 22.28 -0.12 6.33
N HIS A 373 21.39 0.73 6.87
CA HIS A 373 21.80 2.02 7.46
C HIS A 373 22.44 1.83 8.84
N ASP A 374 21.81 1.06 9.71
CA ASP A 374 22.29 0.83 11.08
C ASP A 374 23.55 -0.04 11.12
N ALA A 375 23.82 -0.82 10.08
CA ALA A 375 25.06 -1.57 9.91
C ALA A 375 26.19 -0.75 9.25
N GLU A 376 25.92 0.44 8.69
CA GLU A 376 26.89 1.14 7.84
C GLU A 376 28.18 1.48 8.59
N TRP A 377 28.09 1.89 9.85
CA TRP A 377 29.25 2.21 10.69
C TRP A 377 30.12 0.98 11.02
N VAL A 378 29.51 -0.18 11.28
CA VAL A 378 30.24 -1.45 11.50
C VAL A 378 30.90 -1.92 10.20
N LEU A 379 30.22 -1.75 9.06
CA LEU A 379 30.77 -2.03 7.74
C LEU A 379 31.93 -1.09 7.37
N ARG A 380 31.90 0.17 7.83
CA ARG A 380 33.06 1.08 7.76
C ARG A 380 34.19 0.55 8.63
N MET A 381 33.98 0.24 9.91
CA MET A 381 35.02 -0.36 10.78
C MET A 381 35.68 -1.62 10.16
N LEU A 382 34.90 -2.48 9.49
CA LEU A 382 35.42 -3.65 8.77
C LEU A 382 36.34 -3.23 7.62
N LYS A 383 35.92 -2.25 6.81
CA LYS A 383 36.69 -1.72 5.67
C LYS A 383 37.93 -0.97 6.12
N ASP A 384 37.82 -0.21 7.20
CA ASP A 384 38.89 0.59 7.83
C ASP A 384 39.94 -0.33 8.51
N GLY A 385 39.65 -1.63 8.65
CA GLY A 385 40.53 -2.63 9.25
C GLY A 385 40.52 -2.62 10.79
N GLU A 386 39.62 -1.87 11.41
CA GLU A 386 39.47 -1.76 12.88
C GLU A 386 38.95 -3.05 13.53
N LEU A 387 38.32 -3.93 12.75
CA LEU A 387 37.77 -5.22 13.18
C LEU A 387 38.73 -6.40 12.91
N LYS A 388 40.04 -6.19 13.11
CA LYS A 388 41.06 -7.25 13.05
C LYS A 388 41.53 -7.58 14.46
N SER A 389 41.17 -8.74 14.96
CA SER A 389 41.80 -9.38 16.13
C SER A 389 42.54 -10.61 15.63
N GLY A 390 43.82 -10.77 15.99
CA GLY A 390 44.78 -11.61 15.24
C GLY A 390 44.29 -13.02 14.93
N ASP A 391 43.88 -13.74 15.98
CA ASP A 391 43.50 -15.16 15.91
C ASP A 391 41.99 -15.38 15.73
N VAL A 392 41.23 -14.30 15.48
CA VAL A 392 39.76 -14.32 15.44
C VAL A 392 39.24 -13.94 14.06
N GLU A 393 38.53 -14.86 13.42
CA GLU A 393 37.87 -14.61 12.14
C GLU A 393 36.58 -13.79 12.39
N ILE A 394 36.60 -12.50 12.04
CA ILE A 394 35.50 -11.57 12.28
C ILE A 394 34.66 -11.35 11.01
N ARG A 395 33.34 -11.51 11.16
CA ARG A 395 32.34 -11.27 10.10
C ARG A 395 31.27 -10.29 10.59
N VAL A 396 30.79 -9.43 9.69
CA VAL A 396 29.68 -8.50 9.92
C VAL A 396 28.49 -8.93 9.06
N CYS A 397 27.43 -9.38 9.72
CA CYS A 397 26.13 -9.68 9.14
C CYS A 397 25.13 -8.57 9.47
N TYR A 398 24.29 -8.21 8.51
CA TYR A 398 23.07 -7.44 8.77
C TYR A 398 21.92 -8.03 7.95
N TRP A 399 20.70 -7.86 8.45
CA TRP A 399 19.52 -8.44 7.84
C TRP A 399 18.36 -7.45 7.86
N ASP A 400 17.68 -7.28 6.73
CA ASP A 400 16.47 -6.45 6.71
C ASP A 400 15.29 -7.27 7.23
N ARG A 401 14.59 -6.76 8.25
CA ARG A 401 13.34 -7.36 8.75
C ARG A 401 12.29 -7.52 7.63
N PRO A 402 11.29 -8.40 7.78
CA PRO A 402 10.23 -8.55 6.78
C PRO A 402 9.56 -7.20 6.44
N GLY A 403 9.50 -6.86 5.15
CA GLY A 403 9.00 -5.57 4.64
C GLY A 403 9.99 -4.39 4.69
N TYR A 404 11.19 -4.56 5.24
CA TYR A 404 12.23 -3.53 5.25
C TYR A 404 13.20 -3.69 4.08
N GLY A 405 13.76 -2.58 3.59
CA GLY A 405 14.86 -2.54 2.62
C GLY A 405 14.69 -3.50 1.44
N LEU A 406 15.44 -4.61 1.45
CA LEU A 406 15.41 -5.64 0.41
C LEU A 406 14.56 -6.89 0.74
N SER A 407 13.90 -6.97 1.89
CA SER A 407 13.05 -8.12 2.28
C SER A 407 11.62 -8.03 1.73
N ASP A 408 11.03 -9.20 1.44
CA ASP A 408 9.59 -9.33 1.13
C ASP A 408 8.75 -9.03 2.40
N ALA A 409 7.48 -8.64 2.25
CA ALA A 409 6.56 -8.47 3.38
C ALA A 409 6.05 -9.81 3.92
N SER A 410 5.91 -9.91 5.24
CA SER A 410 5.33 -11.06 5.93
C SER A 410 3.82 -10.89 6.18
N SER A 411 3.17 -11.98 6.61
CA SER A 411 1.75 -11.95 7.04
C SER A 411 1.53 -11.29 8.41
N THR A 412 2.58 -11.17 9.22
CA THR A 412 2.63 -10.51 10.53
C THR A 412 4.08 -10.11 10.84
N SER A 413 4.27 -9.04 11.60
CA SER A 413 5.56 -8.60 12.15
C SER A 413 5.75 -8.98 13.62
N ALA A 414 4.89 -9.84 14.19
CA ALA A 414 5.00 -10.27 15.59
C ALA A 414 6.40 -10.85 15.89
N GLY A 415 7.01 -10.41 16.98
CA GLY A 415 8.41 -10.74 17.32
C GLY A 415 8.78 -12.23 17.19
N PRO A 416 7.98 -13.18 17.67
CA PRO A 416 8.25 -14.62 17.51
C PRO A 416 8.30 -15.09 16.05
N HIS A 417 7.50 -14.50 15.16
CA HIS A 417 7.52 -14.79 13.73
C HIS A 417 8.79 -14.23 13.08
N VAL A 418 9.17 -13.00 13.45
CA VAL A 418 10.37 -12.29 12.96
C VAL A 418 11.65 -13.01 13.42
N VAL A 419 11.74 -13.42 14.69
CA VAL A 419 12.87 -14.19 15.25
C VAL A 419 12.95 -15.61 14.65
N SER A 420 11.81 -16.25 14.38
CA SER A 420 11.79 -17.54 13.67
C SER A 420 12.31 -17.39 12.22
N ALA A 421 11.96 -16.30 11.54
CA ALA A 421 12.45 -15.99 10.21
C ALA A 421 13.97 -15.74 10.20
N LEU A 422 14.48 -14.98 11.18
CA LEU A 422 15.92 -14.76 11.36
C LEU A 422 16.66 -16.05 11.61
N THR A 423 16.20 -16.87 12.56
CA THR A 423 16.84 -18.15 12.90
C THR A 423 16.92 -19.05 11.66
N GLN A 424 15.82 -19.16 10.90
CA GLN A 424 15.82 -19.92 9.67
C GLN A 424 16.78 -19.35 8.62
N ALA A 425 16.83 -18.02 8.45
CA ALA A 425 17.75 -17.38 7.51
C ALA A 425 19.23 -17.65 7.87
N LEU A 426 19.60 -17.50 9.15
CA LEU A 426 20.95 -17.78 9.66
C LEU A 426 21.31 -19.29 9.64
N THR A 427 20.31 -20.17 9.71
CA THR A 427 20.52 -21.62 9.55
C THR A 427 20.77 -21.95 8.07
N VAL A 428 19.91 -21.50 7.16
CA VAL A 428 19.98 -21.84 5.73
C VAL A 428 21.18 -21.16 5.05
N SER A 429 21.61 -19.99 5.52
CA SER A 429 22.86 -19.36 5.07
C SER A 429 24.13 -20.05 5.60
N GLY A 430 24.02 -20.93 6.59
CA GLY A 430 25.13 -21.60 7.25
C GLY A 430 25.85 -20.78 8.33
N GLU A 431 25.43 -19.54 8.63
CA GLU A 431 26.08 -18.75 9.69
C GLU A 431 25.97 -19.41 11.08
N MET A 432 24.85 -20.08 11.39
CA MET A 432 24.72 -20.81 12.66
C MET A 432 25.65 -22.02 12.72
N ALA A 433 25.72 -22.81 11.64
CA ALA A 433 26.61 -23.98 11.56
C ALA A 433 28.10 -23.57 11.59
N ARG A 434 28.45 -22.40 11.02
CA ARG A 434 29.80 -21.84 11.04
C ARG A 434 30.32 -21.51 12.45
N LEU A 435 29.42 -21.21 13.38
CA LEU A 435 29.71 -20.83 14.77
C LEU A 435 29.54 -21.98 15.78
N GLN A 436 28.97 -23.11 15.36
CA GLN A 436 28.95 -24.32 16.17
C GLN A 436 30.34 -24.98 16.19
N PRO A 437 30.81 -25.50 17.34
CA PRO A 437 31.99 -26.34 17.37
C PRO A 437 31.75 -27.62 16.55
N PRO A 438 32.79 -28.22 15.95
CA PRO A 438 32.62 -29.47 15.20
C PRO A 438 32.13 -30.60 16.12
N PRO A 439 31.23 -31.48 15.64
CA PRO A 439 30.74 -32.61 16.43
C PRO A 439 31.91 -33.53 16.80
N GLY A 440 32.06 -33.78 18.11
CA GLY A 440 33.21 -34.48 18.70
C GLY A 440 33.96 -33.66 19.77
N LEU A 441 33.83 -32.33 19.79
CA LEU A 441 34.29 -31.49 20.91
C LEU A 441 33.22 -31.23 21.97
N GLU A 442 31.97 -31.60 21.71
CA GLU A 442 30.86 -31.43 22.65
C GLU A 442 30.90 -32.47 23.79
N SER A 443 31.27 -33.72 23.50
CA SER A 443 31.41 -34.79 24.48
C SER A 443 32.51 -34.49 25.52
N ALA A 444 33.65 -33.95 25.08
CA ALA A 444 34.75 -33.52 25.96
C ALA A 444 34.42 -32.30 26.85
N ALA A 445 33.22 -31.73 26.75
CA ALA A 445 32.73 -30.64 27.59
C ALA A 445 31.50 -31.01 28.44
N GLU A 446 30.93 -32.21 28.26
CA GLU A 446 29.85 -32.76 29.10
C GLU A 446 30.31 -34.01 29.88
N GLU A 447 31.41 -34.68 29.50
CA GLU A 447 32.10 -35.68 30.33
C GLU A 447 33.03 -35.00 31.35
N ASP A 448 32.48 -34.77 32.54
CA ASP A 448 33.15 -34.19 33.73
C ASP A 448 34.08 -35.20 34.44
N ASP A 449 34.80 -36.02 33.67
CA ASP A 449 35.63 -37.12 34.19
C ASP A 449 37.14 -36.90 34.00
N LEU A 450 37.89 -37.22 35.04
CA LEU A 450 39.27 -36.80 35.27
C LEU A 450 40.28 -37.51 34.34
N THR A 451 40.51 -37.01 33.13
CA THR A 451 41.62 -37.47 32.28
C THR A 451 42.80 -36.49 32.26
N ASN A 452 43.96 -37.01 32.71
CA ASN A 452 45.26 -36.40 33.03
C ASN A 452 45.89 -35.27 32.18
N ASP A 453 45.30 -34.81 31.06
CA ASP A 453 45.82 -33.66 30.30
C ASP A 453 45.00 -32.41 30.64
N GLY A 454 45.65 -31.41 31.26
CA GLY A 454 45.03 -30.23 31.89
C GLY A 454 44.35 -29.20 30.96
N ILE A 455 43.80 -29.64 29.82
CA ILE A 455 43.08 -28.81 28.86
C ILE A 455 41.64 -28.64 29.38
N ARG A 456 41.41 -27.58 30.17
CA ARG A 456 40.05 -27.15 30.51
C ARG A 456 39.24 -26.92 29.22
N PRO A 457 37.95 -27.30 29.16
CA PRO A 457 37.10 -26.91 28.05
C PRO A 457 37.08 -25.37 27.96
N PRO A 458 37.19 -24.78 26.75
CA PRO A 458 37.28 -23.34 26.60
C PRO A 458 36.06 -22.66 27.21
N SER A 459 36.32 -21.53 27.89
CA SER A 459 35.29 -20.63 28.42
C SER A 459 34.23 -20.39 27.34
N PRO A 460 32.95 -20.16 27.70
CA PRO A 460 31.93 -19.87 26.70
C PRO A 460 32.13 -18.50 26.01
N LEU A 461 33.20 -17.76 26.33
CA LEU A 461 33.65 -16.51 25.69
C LEU A 461 34.81 -16.76 24.70
N ALA A 462 35.69 -17.74 24.98
CA ALA A 462 36.67 -18.27 24.03
C ALA A 462 36.06 -19.15 22.92
N ARG A 463 34.72 -19.26 22.85
CA ARG A 463 33.99 -19.99 21.80
C ARG A 463 33.53 -19.07 20.69
N SER A 464 33.38 -19.64 19.50
CA SER A 464 32.75 -18.95 18.37
C SER A 464 31.30 -18.59 18.67
N GLY A 465 30.88 -17.39 18.28
CA GLY A 465 29.53 -16.91 18.59
C GLY A 465 29.17 -15.57 17.94
N PHE A 466 27.90 -15.21 18.11
CA PHE A 466 27.35 -13.93 17.65
C PHE A 466 27.62 -12.82 18.67
N ILE A 467 28.06 -11.66 18.16
CA ILE A 467 27.98 -10.38 18.87
C ILE A 467 26.72 -9.69 18.35
N LEU A 468 25.69 -9.59 19.21
CA LEU A 468 24.39 -9.08 18.80
C LEU A 468 24.33 -7.57 19.01
N VAL A 469 24.22 -6.82 17.91
CA VAL A 469 24.12 -5.35 17.90
C VAL A 469 22.71 -4.96 17.50
N SER A 470 21.96 -4.33 18.39
CA SER A 470 20.55 -3.98 18.12
C SER A 470 20.15 -2.62 18.66
N ARG A 471 19.17 -1.97 17.99
CA ARG A 471 18.73 -0.61 18.31
C ARG A 471 17.23 -0.49 18.54
N GLY A 472 16.84 0.24 19.58
CA GLY A 472 15.45 0.58 19.87
C GLY A 472 14.54 -0.65 19.95
N HIS A 473 13.52 -0.70 19.09
CA HIS A 473 12.56 -1.80 19.03
C HIS A 473 13.21 -3.18 18.76
N ALA A 474 14.34 -3.24 18.04
CA ALA A 474 15.00 -4.51 17.76
C ALA A 474 15.60 -5.19 19.01
N THR A 475 15.81 -4.44 20.10
CA THR A 475 16.36 -5.01 21.34
C THR A 475 15.48 -6.10 21.95
N GLY A 476 14.14 -6.03 21.77
CA GLY A 476 13.21 -7.10 22.16
C GLY A 476 13.27 -8.34 21.24
N LEU A 477 13.58 -8.15 19.95
CA LEU A 477 13.76 -9.25 19.00
C LEU A 477 15.08 -9.99 19.25
N THR A 478 16.16 -9.22 19.39
CA THR A 478 17.50 -9.70 19.74
C THR A 478 17.52 -10.46 21.08
N SER A 479 16.84 -9.94 22.12
CA SER A 479 16.79 -10.62 23.41
C SER A 479 15.98 -11.93 23.35
N LEU A 480 14.90 -11.95 22.59
CA LEU A 480 14.12 -13.17 22.34
C LEU A 480 14.91 -14.21 21.52
N PHE A 481 15.68 -13.79 20.51
CA PHE A 481 16.60 -14.66 19.77
C PHE A 481 17.66 -15.27 20.69
N ALA A 482 18.28 -14.47 21.55
CA ALA A 482 19.30 -14.94 22.49
C ALA A 482 18.75 -15.90 23.56
N ALA A 483 17.51 -15.70 24.02
CA ALA A 483 16.83 -16.63 24.94
C ALA A 483 16.41 -17.97 24.29
N ILE A 484 16.55 -18.09 22.96
CA ILE A 484 16.38 -19.36 22.22
C ILE A 484 17.74 -20.00 21.94
N HIS A 485 18.76 -19.21 21.61
CA HIS A 485 20.08 -19.69 21.19
C HIS A 485 21.23 -19.26 22.13
N PRO A 486 21.13 -19.46 23.47
CA PRO A 486 22.11 -18.93 24.43
C PRO A 486 23.53 -19.50 24.25
N ARG A 487 23.65 -20.70 23.65
CA ARG A 487 24.93 -21.34 23.29
C ARG A 487 25.64 -20.66 22.11
N LEU A 488 24.93 -19.91 21.25
CA LEU A 488 25.49 -19.26 20.06
C LEU A 488 25.79 -17.76 20.26
N VAL A 489 25.47 -17.18 21.42
CA VAL A 489 25.67 -15.75 21.69
C VAL A 489 26.90 -15.55 22.57
N HIS A 490 27.82 -14.72 22.08
CA HIS A 490 29.06 -14.33 22.76
C HIS A 490 28.84 -13.09 23.64
N SER A 491 28.34 -11.99 23.05
CA SER A 491 28.15 -10.71 23.74
C SER A 491 27.09 -9.83 23.07
N PHE A 492 26.72 -8.73 23.73
CA PHE A 492 25.63 -7.85 23.32
C PHE A 492 26.04 -6.37 23.30
N LEU A 493 25.60 -5.63 22.28
CA LEU A 493 25.61 -4.17 22.24
C LEU A 493 24.19 -3.65 21.98
N TYR A 494 23.60 -3.03 22.99
CA TYR A 494 22.26 -2.46 22.92
C TYR A 494 22.29 -0.94 22.80
N LEU A 495 21.71 -0.40 21.74
CA LEU A 495 21.64 1.03 21.45
C LEU A 495 20.22 1.55 21.73
N SER A 496 20.07 2.45 22.69
CA SER A 496 18.77 3.01 23.13
C SER A 496 17.68 1.95 23.35
N PRO A 497 17.90 0.93 24.21
CA PRO A 497 17.04 -0.24 24.30
C PRO A 497 15.60 0.07 24.74
N VAL A 498 14.68 -0.82 24.37
CA VAL A 498 13.28 -0.80 24.80
C VAL A 498 13.05 -2.02 25.68
N SER A 499 12.59 -1.83 26.92
CA SER A 499 12.29 -2.98 27.80
C SER A 499 11.02 -3.70 27.35
N PRO A 500 11.07 -5.03 27.11
CA PRO A 500 9.86 -5.84 26.92
C PRO A 500 8.89 -5.71 28.11
N ALA A 501 9.39 -5.47 29.33
CA ALA A 501 8.54 -5.32 30.51
C ALA A 501 7.81 -3.96 30.57
N THR A 502 8.32 -2.90 29.94
CA THR A 502 7.58 -1.64 29.79
C THR A 502 6.70 -1.62 28.56
N HIS A 503 7.15 -2.26 27.48
CA HIS A 503 6.56 -2.17 26.16
C HIS A 503 5.55 -3.30 25.91
N ASP A 504 6.03 -4.55 25.90
CA ASP A 504 5.20 -5.72 25.62
C ASP A 504 4.29 -6.10 26.80
N LEU A 505 4.74 -5.90 28.06
CA LEU A 505 3.92 -6.19 29.25
C LEU A 505 3.00 -5.03 29.67
N SER A 506 2.85 -4.01 28.82
CA SER A 506 1.88 -2.93 29.00
C SER A 506 0.43 -3.45 28.87
N PRO A 507 -0.56 -2.80 29.53
CA PRO A 507 -1.97 -3.16 29.32
C PRO A 507 -2.39 -2.87 27.88
N PRO A 508 -3.20 -3.74 27.24
CA PRO A 508 -3.66 -3.52 25.86
C PRO A 508 -4.36 -2.17 25.72
N ARG A 509 -4.00 -1.41 24.68
CA ARG A 509 -4.69 -0.14 24.38
C ARG A 509 -6.10 -0.43 23.85
N SER A 510 -7.05 0.48 24.10
CA SER A 510 -8.46 0.18 23.89
C SER A 510 -8.80 -0.09 22.42
N ARG A 511 -9.65 -1.09 22.16
CA ARG A 511 -10.07 -1.47 20.80
C ARG A 511 -10.84 -0.34 20.08
N PHE A 512 -11.35 0.64 20.81
CA PHE A 512 -11.97 1.86 20.25
C PHE A 512 -10.97 2.75 19.49
N LEU A 513 -9.66 2.58 19.69
CA LEU A 513 -8.63 3.26 18.89
C LEU A 513 -8.49 2.71 17.46
N ALA A 514 -9.14 1.59 17.11
CA ALA A 514 -9.05 1.00 15.77
C ALA A 514 -9.51 1.94 14.65
N VAL A 515 -10.56 2.74 14.87
CA VAL A 515 -11.08 3.70 13.89
C VAL A 515 -10.09 4.85 13.66
N PRO A 516 -9.64 5.61 14.68
CA PRO A 516 -8.62 6.64 14.45
C PRO A 516 -7.30 6.05 13.95
N HIS A 517 -6.90 4.84 14.36
CA HIS A 517 -5.70 4.17 13.84
C HIS A 517 -5.79 3.90 12.32
N PHE A 518 -6.96 3.48 11.82
CA PHE A 518 -7.16 3.24 10.39
C PHE A 518 -6.89 4.51 9.59
N PHE A 519 -7.51 5.63 9.96
CA PHE A 519 -7.34 6.90 9.25
C PHE A 519 -5.97 7.56 9.45
N THR A 520 -5.34 7.41 10.63
CA THR A 520 -4.07 8.09 10.95
C THR A 520 -2.81 7.29 10.59
N ARG A 521 -2.91 5.97 10.34
CA ARG A 521 -1.74 5.12 10.03
C ARG A 521 -1.96 4.17 8.85
N THR A 522 -3.04 3.38 8.86
CA THR A 522 -3.28 2.37 7.81
C THR A 522 -3.56 3.02 6.46
N LEU A 523 -4.36 4.09 6.43
CA LEU A 523 -4.69 4.81 5.21
C LEU A 523 -3.49 5.57 4.62
N PRO A 524 -2.64 6.28 5.40
CA PRO A 524 -1.35 6.77 4.93
C PRO A 524 -0.44 5.68 4.34
N ALA A 525 -0.33 4.51 4.99
CA ALA A 525 0.46 3.39 4.46
C ALA A 525 -0.07 2.89 3.10
N ILE A 526 -1.39 2.75 2.94
CA ILE A 526 -2.04 2.41 1.66
C ILE A 526 -1.79 3.50 0.60
N TYR A 527 -1.88 4.78 0.99
CA TYR A 527 -1.67 5.92 0.10
C TYR A 527 -0.27 5.94 -0.53
N THR A 528 0.76 5.40 0.15
CA THR A 528 2.13 5.36 -0.40
C THR A 528 2.25 4.58 -1.72
N GLU A 529 1.43 3.54 -1.96
CA GLU A 529 1.43 2.81 -3.24
C GLU A 529 0.68 3.52 -4.38
N LEU A 530 0.02 4.65 -4.11
CA LEU A 530 -0.35 5.60 -5.17
C LEU A 530 0.91 6.26 -5.77
N GLY A 531 2.06 6.17 -5.10
CA GLY A 531 3.36 6.54 -5.64
C GLY A 531 3.68 8.03 -5.70
N VAL A 532 2.81 8.90 -5.19
CA VAL A 532 3.01 10.38 -5.20
C VAL A 532 4.34 10.77 -4.55
N GLY A 533 4.66 10.20 -3.37
CA GLY A 533 5.94 10.42 -2.69
C GLY A 533 7.13 9.90 -3.50
N ARG A 534 7.04 8.67 -4.02
CA ARG A 534 8.10 8.04 -4.85
C ARG A 534 8.35 8.83 -6.15
N LEU A 535 7.31 9.31 -6.82
CA LEU A 535 7.38 10.18 -7.99
C LEU A 535 8.06 11.51 -7.66
N TRP A 536 7.66 12.18 -6.58
CA TRP A 536 8.29 13.43 -6.13
C TRP A 536 9.79 13.26 -5.85
N TYR A 537 10.19 12.15 -5.22
CA TYR A 537 11.60 11.83 -4.99
C TYR A 537 12.36 11.50 -6.28
N ALA A 538 11.72 10.85 -7.25
CA ALA A 538 12.31 10.62 -8.58
C ALA A 538 12.52 11.93 -9.34
N LEU A 539 11.53 12.84 -9.33
CA LEU A 539 11.62 14.18 -9.95
C LEU A 539 12.69 15.06 -9.29
N LYS A 540 12.91 14.91 -7.98
CA LYS A 540 14.02 15.57 -7.25
C LYS A 540 15.41 14.95 -7.53
N GLY A 541 15.52 13.93 -8.38
CA GLY A 541 16.79 13.28 -8.69
C GLY A 541 17.38 12.43 -7.55
N VAL A 542 16.57 12.05 -6.54
CA VAL A 542 17.06 11.22 -5.43
C VAL A 542 17.50 9.85 -5.96
N PRO A 543 18.72 9.37 -5.67
CA PRO A 543 19.27 8.16 -6.29
C PRO A 543 18.47 6.90 -5.94
N ARG A 544 18.40 5.97 -6.90
CA ARG A 544 17.66 4.69 -6.80
C ARG A 544 17.89 3.96 -5.48
N ARG A 545 19.16 3.79 -5.08
CA ARG A 545 19.55 3.15 -3.82
C ARG A 545 18.93 3.82 -2.58
N ARG A 546 18.80 5.15 -2.56
CA ARG A 546 18.17 5.89 -1.44
C ARG A 546 16.66 5.66 -1.39
N ARG A 547 15.98 5.47 -2.53
CA ARG A 547 14.55 5.15 -2.58
C ARG A 547 14.23 3.72 -2.15
N VAL A 548 15.13 2.77 -2.44
CA VAL A 548 15.02 1.38 -1.97
C VAL A 548 15.22 1.31 -0.45
N PHE A 549 16.27 1.93 0.07
CA PHE A 549 16.53 2.02 1.51
C PHE A 549 15.92 3.30 2.13
N ALA A 550 14.64 3.55 1.85
CA ALA A 550 13.88 4.64 2.46
C ALA A 550 13.57 4.36 3.95
N TYR A 551 13.32 5.41 4.73
CA TYR A 551 12.82 5.31 6.11
C TYR A 551 11.28 5.30 6.17
N GLU A 552 10.72 4.78 7.26
CA GLU A 552 9.30 5.00 7.64
C GLU A 552 9.03 6.51 7.75
N GLY A 553 7.90 6.97 7.20
CA GLY A 553 7.52 8.38 7.19
C GLY A 553 8.11 9.20 6.03
N GLU A 554 9.04 8.66 5.24
CA GLU A 554 9.36 9.25 3.93
C GLU A 554 8.27 8.94 2.88
N HIS A 555 7.37 7.98 3.16
CA HIS A 555 6.23 7.60 2.33
C HIS A 555 6.59 7.18 0.88
N ILE A 556 7.79 6.63 0.70
CA ILE A 556 8.32 6.17 -0.60
C ILE A 556 7.96 4.71 -0.87
N SER A 557 7.88 3.85 0.15
CA SER A 557 7.72 2.40 0.00
C SER A 557 6.61 1.86 0.90
N GLY A 558 5.57 1.28 0.31
CA GLY A 558 4.48 0.67 1.08
C GLY A 558 4.89 -0.57 1.85
N LEU A 559 6.05 -1.19 1.55
CA LEU A 559 6.55 -2.36 2.28
C LEU A 559 6.93 -1.98 3.72
N ILE A 560 7.74 -0.93 3.90
CA ILE A 560 8.20 -0.49 5.23
C ILE A 560 7.06 0.14 6.03
N GLU A 561 6.18 0.88 5.36
CA GLU A 561 4.99 1.48 5.99
C GLU A 561 4.00 0.40 6.46
N ARG A 562 3.77 -0.66 5.66
CA ARG A 562 2.99 -1.83 6.10
C ARG A 562 3.64 -2.52 7.30
N ALA A 563 4.95 -2.78 7.24
CA ALA A 563 5.67 -3.46 8.32
C ALA A 563 5.62 -2.65 9.62
N ALA A 564 5.85 -1.33 9.56
CA ALA A 564 5.75 -0.44 10.71
C ALA A 564 4.33 -0.34 11.28
N VAL A 565 3.29 -0.33 10.44
CA VAL A 565 1.89 -0.41 10.87
C VAL A 565 1.61 -1.71 11.61
N GLN A 566 2.13 -2.85 11.14
CA GLN A 566 1.99 -4.14 11.81
C GLN A 566 2.77 -4.20 13.13
N GLU A 567 4.02 -3.71 13.17
CA GLU A 567 4.84 -3.67 14.40
C GLU A 567 4.15 -2.82 15.47
N ARG A 568 3.66 -1.63 15.11
CA ARG A 568 2.86 -0.76 16.02
C ARG A 568 1.54 -1.41 16.46
N TYR A 569 0.93 -2.24 15.63
CA TYR A 569 -0.31 -2.93 15.98
C TYR A 569 -0.09 -4.09 16.96
N GLU A 570 1.04 -4.80 16.87
CA GLU A 570 1.43 -5.78 17.91
C GLU A 570 1.85 -5.07 19.21
N ASP A 571 2.57 -3.94 19.16
CA ASP A 571 2.84 -3.10 20.34
C ASP A 571 1.55 -2.71 21.08
N GLU A 572 0.52 -2.25 20.36
CA GLU A 572 -0.73 -1.76 20.96
C GLU A 572 -1.57 -2.87 21.61
N ARG A 573 -1.31 -4.14 21.29
CA ARG A 573 -1.89 -5.29 22.02
C ARG A 573 -1.25 -5.50 23.39
N GLY A 574 -0.06 -4.96 23.67
CA GLY A 574 0.64 -5.16 24.94
C GLY A 574 0.67 -6.64 25.34
N ARG A 575 0.17 -6.97 26.54
CA ARG A 575 0.08 -8.36 27.06
C ARG A 575 -0.71 -9.33 26.17
N GLU A 576 -1.59 -8.86 25.29
CA GLU A 576 -2.30 -9.74 24.34
C GLU A 576 -1.44 -10.11 23.11
N SER A 577 -0.30 -9.43 22.89
CA SER A 577 0.62 -9.66 21.78
C SER A 577 1.31 -11.03 21.87
N ASP A 578 1.71 -11.56 20.71
CA ASP A 578 2.49 -12.79 20.68
C ASP A 578 3.93 -12.58 21.19
N ALA A 579 4.47 -11.36 21.09
CA ALA A 579 5.77 -10.98 21.64
C ALA A 579 5.79 -11.04 23.18
N ALA A 580 4.79 -10.42 23.84
CA ALA A 580 4.64 -10.47 25.30
C ALA A 580 4.59 -11.91 25.83
N ARG A 581 3.74 -12.75 25.22
CA ARG A 581 3.56 -14.16 25.61
C ARG A 581 4.83 -14.98 25.48
N ALA A 582 5.57 -14.79 24.38
CA ALA A 582 6.85 -15.45 24.17
C ALA A 582 7.90 -14.95 25.18
N TRP A 583 7.95 -13.64 25.45
CA TRP A 583 8.88 -13.07 26.43
C TRP A 583 8.61 -13.57 27.86
N GLU A 584 7.36 -13.58 28.32
CA GLU A 584 6.99 -14.10 29.65
C GLU A 584 7.49 -15.53 29.89
N ARG A 585 7.43 -16.38 28.86
CA ARG A 585 7.89 -17.78 28.91
C ARG A 585 9.41 -17.94 28.79
N ARG A 586 10.12 -16.92 28.28
CA ARG A 586 11.54 -17.00 27.88
C ARG A 586 12.48 -16.10 28.68
N ARG A 587 11.99 -15.09 29.40
CA ARG A 587 12.81 -14.12 30.15
C ARG A 587 13.88 -14.75 31.05
N GLY A 588 13.54 -15.83 31.77
CA GLY A 588 14.48 -16.56 32.64
C GLY A 588 15.47 -17.48 31.90
N ARG A 589 15.54 -17.45 30.57
CA ARG A 589 16.50 -18.20 29.73
C ARG A 589 17.45 -17.28 28.96
N TYR A 590 17.36 -15.98 29.17
CA TYR A 590 18.29 -15.03 28.57
C TYR A 590 19.71 -15.28 29.13
N PRO A 591 20.75 -15.38 28.27
CA PRO A 591 22.08 -15.75 28.73
C PRO A 591 22.82 -14.59 29.38
N THR A 592 23.39 -14.82 30.56
CA THR A 592 24.33 -13.90 31.21
C THR A 592 25.63 -13.82 30.39
N ARG A 593 25.73 -12.79 29.54
CA ARG A 593 26.90 -12.49 28.71
C ARG A 593 27.32 -11.04 28.85
N PRO A 594 28.60 -10.72 28.60
CA PRO A 594 29.07 -9.34 28.53
C PRO A 594 28.20 -8.48 27.63
N THR A 595 27.63 -7.45 28.24
CA THR A 595 26.64 -6.57 27.61
C THR A 595 27.05 -5.13 27.81
N VAL A 596 27.16 -4.38 26.71
CA VAL A 596 27.30 -2.92 26.73
C VAL A 596 25.97 -2.30 26.33
N VAL A 597 25.50 -1.33 27.12
CA VAL A 597 24.27 -0.56 26.85
C VAL A 597 24.63 0.90 26.64
N LEU A 598 24.24 1.46 25.49
CA LEU A 598 24.44 2.87 25.18
C LEU A 598 23.11 3.60 25.12
N GLY A 599 22.99 4.67 25.91
CA GLY A 599 21.86 5.61 25.92
C GLY A 599 20.81 5.31 26.97
N LYS A 600 19.86 6.24 27.06
CA LYS A 600 18.56 6.01 27.72
C LYS A 600 17.67 5.20 26.79
N GLY A 601 16.74 4.45 27.37
CA GLY A 601 15.71 3.77 26.59
C GLY A 601 14.79 4.77 25.91
N ALA A 602 14.14 4.34 24.82
CA ALA A 602 13.33 5.24 23.98
C ALA A 602 12.13 5.88 24.72
N GLU A 603 11.66 5.25 25.81
CA GLU A 603 10.56 5.73 26.65
C GLU A 603 10.98 5.75 28.13
N GLY A 604 11.17 6.95 28.70
CA GLY A 604 11.40 7.17 30.14
C GLY A 604 12.51 6.32 30.76
N ASP A 605 12.21 5.69 31.90
CA ASP A 605 13.11 4.77 32.62
C ASP A 605 13.23 3.38 31.96
N GLY A 606 12.68 3.19 30.74
CA GLY A 606 12.68 1.90 30.04
C GLY A 606 14.08 1.32 29.82
N GLY A 607 15.12 2.17 29.72
CA GLY A 607 16.51 1.72 29.65
C GLY A 607 17.03 1.12 30.98
N LYS A 608 16.63 1.71 32.12
CA LYS A 608 16.96 1.16 33.45
C LYS A 608 16.28 -0.19 33.65
N LYS A 609 14.98 -0.27 33.35
CA LYS A 609 14.22 -1.52 33.41
C LYS A 609 14.74 -2.58 32.44
N PHE A 610 15.22 -2.22 31.26
CA PHE A 610 15.86 -3.18 30.36
C PHE A 610 17.13 -3.79 30.97
N VAL A 611 17.95 -2.96 31.62
CA VAL A 611 19.13 -3.44 32.35
C VAL A 611 18.73 -4.38 33.50
N GLU A 612 17.73 -4.00 34.30
CA GLU A 612 17.25 -4.79 35.45
C GLU A 612 16.52 -6.10 35.04
N ASP A 613 15.64 -6.07 34.03
CA ASP A 613 14.78 -7.18 33.62
C ASP A 613 15.40 -8.14 32.59
N VAL A 614 16.39 -7.67 31.80
CA VAL A 614 16.98 -8.43 30.68
C VAL A 614 18.47 -8.68 30.89
N VAL A 615 19.25 -7.64 31.17
CA VAL A 615 20.73 -7.76 31.18
C VAL A 615 21.25 -8.37 32.47
N GLY A 616 20.73 -7.93 33.62
CA GLY A 616 21.14 -8.37 34.95
C GLY A 616 22.66 -8.32 35.14
N ASP A 617 23.21 -9.40 35.69
CA ASP A 617 24.63 -9.55 36.02
C ASP A 617 25.57 -9.58 34.80
N GLY A 618 25.04 -9.60 33.57
CA GLY A 618 25.84 -9.55 32.33
C GLY A 618 26.36 -8.15 31.97
N LEU A 619 25.94 -7.10 32.68
CA LEU A 619 26.27 -5.72 32.36
C LEU A 619 27.76 -5.41 32.60
N GLN A 620 28.45 -4.94 31.55
CA GLN A 620 29.82 -4.43 31.64
C GLN A 620 29.86 -2.91 31.71
N GLU A 621 29.13 -2.23 30.81
CA GLU A 621 29.07 -0.77 30.74
C GLU A 621 27.65 -0.30 30.42
N TRP A 622 27.20 0.77 31.08
CA TRP A 622 25.99 1.48 30.71
C TRP A 622 26.23 3.00 30.63
N ASP A 623 26.38 3.52 29.40
CA ASP A 623 26.46 4.97 29.18
C ASP A 623 25.07 5.59 29.00
N VAL A 624 24.45 5.94 30.13
CA VAL A 624 23.17 6.66 30.19
C VAL A 624 23.20 8.02 29.46
N LYS A 625 24.39 8.61 29.26
CA LYS A 625 24.56 9.96 28.67
C LYS A 625 24.80 9.92 27.15
N TRP A 626 24.93 8.74 26.54
CA TRP A 626 25.13 8.61 25.09
C TRP A 626 23.97 9.25 24.31
N SER A 627 24.31 10.21 23.45
CA SER A 627 23.35 11.09 22.76
C SER A 627 22.95 10.61 21.36
N GLY A 628 23.36 9.40 20.94
CA GLY A 628 23.04 8.87 19.62
C GLY A 628 21.54 8.63 19.41
N GLY A 629 20.81 8.16 20.43
CA GLY A 629 19.35 8.09 20.42
C GLY A 629 18.77 7.47 19.14
N LYS A 630 17.78 8.17 18.53
CA LYS A 630 17.15 7.78 17.26
C LYS A 630 18.06 7.86 16.02
N ALA A 631 19.20 8.53 16.13
CA ALA A 631 20.14 8.69 15.03
C ALA A 631 21.13 7.52 14.91
N GLY A 632 21.26 6.70 15.95
CA GLY A 632 22.18 5.57 15.98
C GLY A 632 23.66 5.98 15.97
N CYS A 633 24.52 5.01 15.68
CA CYS A 633 25.94 5.22 15.40
C CYS A 633 26.12 5.58 13.90
N GLY A 634 27.29 6.10 13.50
CA GLY A 634 27.60 6.42 12.11
C GLY A 634 27.52 7.88 11.68
N ARG A 635 27.14 8.81 12.59
CA ARG A 635 27.18 10.27 12.34
C ARG A 635 28.54 10.94 12.62
N GLY A 636 29.54 10.18 13.06
CA GLY A 636 30.84 10.70 13.48
C GLY A 636 30.84 11.33 14.88
N GLY A 637 31.97 11.92 15.27
CA GLY A 637 32.17 12.53 16.59
C GLY A 637 32.16 11.53 17.75
N ASP A 638 31.98 12.04 18.97
CA ASP A 638 32.03 11.22 20.21
C ASP A 638 30.98 10.10 20.23
N VAL A 639 29.82 10.31 19.61
CA VAL A 639 28.73 9.31 19.52
C VAL A 639 29.19 8.07 18.76
N ASP A 640 29.83 8.25 17.61
CA ASP A 640 30.37 7.14 16.81
C ASP A 640 31.57 6.51 17.51
N ARG A 641 32.47 7.32 18.10
CA ARG A 641 33.65 6.81 18.82
C ARG A 641 33.25 5.83 19.93
N LYS A 642 32.26 6.16 20.77
CA LYS A 642 31.77 5.25 21.81
C LYS A 642 31.20 3.94 21.27
N CYS A 643 30.50 3.96 20.14
CA CYS A 643 30.03 2.74 19.50
C CYS A 643 31.18 1.85 19.02
N ARG A 644 32.22 2.45 18.43
CA ARG A 644 33.44 1.74 17.99
C ARG A 644 34.22 1.17 19.16
N GLU A 645 34.38 1.94 20.22
CA GLU A 645 35.03 1.54 21.49
C GLU A 645 34.29 0.36 22.12
N ALA A 646 32.95 0.42 22.20
CA ALA A 646 32.12 -0.67 22.72
C ALA A 646 32.28 -1.98 21.92
N ILE A 647 32.24 -1.95 20.57
CA ILE A 647 32.49 -3.16 19.76
C ILE A 647 33.91 -3.70 19.97
N LYS A 648 34.93 -2.83 20.03
CA LYS A 648 36.31 -3.26 20.27
C LYS A 648 36.49 -3.92 21.64
N GLY A 649 35.91 -3.33 22.70
CA GLY A 649 35.90 -3.93 24.02
C GLY A 649 35.24 -5.31 24.01
N LEU A 650 34.05 -5.44 23.41
CA LEU A 650 33.34 -6.71 23.29
C LEU A 650 34.07 -7.77 22.41
N LEU A 651 34.98 -7.35 21.52
CA LEU A 651 35.85 -8.22 20.72
C LEU A 651 37.14 -8.65 21.43
N GLN A 652 37.45 -8.05 22.59
CA GLN A 652 38.65 -8.32 23.41
C GLN A 652 38.34 -9.13 24.68
N LEU A 653 37.09 -9.56 24.86
CA LEU A 653 36.67 -10.42 25.97
C LEU A 653 36.79 -11.89 25.57
N ASP A 654 37.48 -12.70 26.38
CA ASP A 654 37.75 -14.13 26.22
C ASP A 654 37.31 -14.95 27.45
#